data_AF-A0A1V4RIW1-F1
#
_entry.id   AF-A0A1V4RIW1-F1
#
_cell.length_a   1.000
_cell.length_b   1.000
_cell.length_c   1.000
_cell.angle_alpha   90.00
_cell.angle_beta   90.00
_cell.angle_gamma   90.00
#
_symmetry.space_group_name_H-M   'P 1'
#
loop_
_entity.id
_entity.type
_entity.pdbx_description
1 polymer ?
#
loop_
_entity_poly.entity_id
_entity_poly.type
_entity_poly.pdbx_seq_one_letter_code
_entity_poly.pdbx_strand_id
1 'polypeptide(L)'
;MKASQRITETAVLCWLLTLIAVLYSITPIHNGNIFWHLRNGIDIVETGEIRTADPFTWTRHGAYWIQHEWLAETAMALSWIHLGEAGPVLLKALFIGLSVLFAFKASLKNGASPGTAFVVGAVWLALAQPRWISRPHFFSIFFFSLYLYILSFKTHKPWKLTLFLFPLQVLWVNVHAGFVMGIFLASVPAMRELFSGRYKIFLKWLIPPAVLVLASGIHPNGFRTLEYLPSFLAHPLFKQSIREWWSPFDPRYAPERTLSRTALLFSGLTLGTAVLLLVFKKAIDRGRVAALTVLVAATAFAARNGELLAPAMLAWIPGMLRLKLTAKYAAVLAVVLAAVPFVYGIPREIGPPKQLGAGVDWSVYPVELASLLEENPALMENAVVFNTNEISGYLEFRFGERFPLFMDGRCLLYPEGLYWDYLMIAESPGEEFIGLQNDLFNRYGFNLLIYNTRSSSSSVYLAAKLPQWVPIQICSLTSTYAKWKLLEETGLESLAFRYFDPLDPGEFISTPLYQLPSSALSELKIQRDQLGSRVLNHAVEALQFRSDTSFTPELDENDRGIWAETIRCWENCRSGNLQAAAASAAATGDLSLQSAVSWLQNGEFAENEGIAGIPVEIAETRWNRKAIHITALWITGQQTAALCEADLFVDSLRPWGIAQCAWLYSLSGNQVRAGELSTLALSRAHSPMVLERAARVCRGARDFPGTVELCRMALAVSPFYSEARMLLANSLWDMGNTVDAGTEYRRLQDGGFVLPDYASERLLLLRELENRYTPSGGEGT
;
A
#
# COMPACT_ATOMS: atom_id res chain seq x y z
N MET A 1 -2.61 -62.06 -1.40
CA MET A 1 -2.21 -61.08 -0.37
C MET A 1 -1.21 -60.03 -0.85
N LYS A 2 0.04 -60.36 -1.24
CA LYS A 2 1.09 -59.36 -1.56
C LYS A 2 0.75 -58.36 -2.69
N ALA A 3 0.00 -58.77 -3.71
CA ALA A 3 -0.42 -57.88 -4.80
C ALA A 3 -1.51 -56.89 -4.38
N SER A 4 -2.52 -57.35 -3.63
CA SER A 4 -3.56 -56.51 -3.04
C SER A 4 -2.98 -55.48 -2.07
N GLN A 5 -2.07 -55.91 -1.19
CA GLN A 5 -1.37 -55.03 -0.23
C GLN A 5 -0.58 -53.92 -0.92
N ARG A 6 0.12 -54.21 -2.03
CA ARG A 6 0.84 -53.20 -2.83
C ARG A 6 -0.08 -52.20 -3.53
N ILE A 7 -1.25 -52.63 -3.99
CA ILE A 7 -2.24 -51.75 -4.60
C ILE A 7 -2.77 -50.78 -3.55
N THR A 8 -3.10 -51.28 -2.36
CA THR A 8 -3.55 -50.45 -1.23
C THR A 8 -2.49 -49.44 -0.80
N GLU A 9 -1.23 -49.85 -0.62
CA GLU A 9 -0.12 -48.96 -0.27
C GLU A 9 0.08 -47.84 -1.31
N THR A 10 -0.02 -48.18 -2.60
CA THR A 10 0.15 -47.22 -3.70
C THR A 10 -0.97 -46.17 -3.68
N ALA A 11 -2.21 -46.61 -3.51
CA ALA A 11 -3.37 -45.73 -3.42
C ALA A 11 -3.25 -44.81 -2.20
N VAL A 12 -2.87 -45.35 -1.04
CA VAL A 12 -2.72 -44.59 0.21
C VAL A 12 -1.67 -43.49 0.06
N LEU A 13 -0.46 -43.79 -0.41
CA LEU A 13 0.59 -42.76 -0.56
C LEU A 13 0.21 -41.70 -1.60
N CYS A 14 -0.43 -42.09 -2.70
CA CYS A 14 -0.90 -41.16 -3.71
C CYS A 14 -1.96 -40.20 -3.13
N TRP A 15 -2.94 -40.72 -2.39
CA TRP A 15 -3.96 -39.91 -1.74
C TRP A 15 -3.39 -39.04 -0.62
N LEU A 16 -2.45 -39.55 0.18
CA LEU A 16 -1.79 -38.77 1.23
C LEU A 16 -1.08 -37.54 0.66
N LEU A 17 -0.27 -37.68 -0.40
CA LEU A 17 0.40 -36.52 -1.00
C LEU A 17 -0.60 -35.53 -1.59
N THR A 18 -1.68 -36.06 -2.19
CA THR A 18 -2.78 -35.25 -2.73
C THR A 18 -3.47 -34.45 -1.62
N LEU A 19 -3.81 -35.08 -0.50
CA LEU A 19 -4.45 -34.44 0.65
C LEU A 19 -3.52 -33.44 1.33
N ILE A 20 -2.22 -33.71 1.42
CA ILE A 20 -1.23 -32.74 1.89
C ILE A 20 -1.22 -31.51 0.97
N ALA A 21 -1.21 -31.70 -0.35
CA ALA A 21 -1.25 -30.57 -1.28
C ALA A 21 -2.55 -29.73 -1.15
N VAL A 22 -3.70 -30.40 -0.95
CA VAL A 22 -4.98 -29.76 -0.64
C VAL A 22 -4.87 -28.96 0.66
N LEU A 23 -4.36 -29.55 1.74
CA LEU A 23 -4.19 -28.91 3.04
C LEU A 23 -3.34 -27.63 2.94
N TYR A 24 -2.21 -27.71 2.24
CA TYR A 24 -1.31 -26.56 2.00
C TYR A 24 -1.90 -25.50 1.05
N SER A 25 -3.00 -25.81 0.37
CA SER A 25 -3.74 -24.88 -0.48
C SER A 25 -4.89 -24.19 0.27
N ILE A 26 -5.35 -24.70 1.42
CA ILE A 26 -6.38 -24.07 2.25
C ILE A 26 -5.75 -22.92 3.04
N THR A 27 -5.48 -21.85 2.32
CA THR A 27 -4.93 -20.59 2.84
C THR A 27 -5.83 -19.44 2.46
N PRO A 28 -6.04 -18.46 3.37
CA PRO A 28 -6.83 -17.28 3.08
C PRO A 28 -6.32 -16.51 1.86
N ILE A 29 -7.23 -15.83 1.19
CA ILE A 29 -6.93 -14.96 0.04
C ILE A 29 -6.27 -13.68 0.57
N HIS A 30 -5.11 -13.30 0.00
CA HIS A 30 -4.26 -12.19 0.48
C HIS A 30 -3.54 -11.44 -0.67
N ASN A 31 -3.96 -11.65 -1.92
CA ASN A 31 -3.35 -11.03 -3.11
C ASN A 31 -4.27 -9.96 -3.74
N GLY A 32 -3.74 -8.74 -3.94
CA GLY A 32 -4.48 -7.61 -4.51
C GLY A 32 -5.16 -7.90 -5.87
N ASN A 33 -4.59 -8.79 -6.67
CA ASN A 33 -5.05 -9.06 -8.04
C ASN A 33 -6.18 -10.08 -8.18
N ILE A 34 -6.64 -10.77 -7.12
CA ILE A 34 -7.75 -11.75 -7.29
C ILE A 34 -9.08 -11.07 -7.59
N PHE A 35 -9.30 -9.89 -7.01
CA PHE A 35 -10.63 -9.29 -6.96
C PHE A 35 -11.07 -8.74 -8.32
N TRP A 36 -10.16 -8.23 -9.14
CA TRP A 36 -10.50 -7.84 -10.51
C TRP A 36 -10.85 -9.05 -11.38
N HIS A 37 -10.17 -10.20 -11.20
CA HIS A 37 -10.56 -11.45 -11.87
C HIS A 37 -11.97 -11.89 -11.45
N LEU A 38 -12.31 -11.73 -10.16
CA LEU A 38 -13.65 -12.04 -9.65
C LEU A 38 -14.69 -11.09 -10.24
N ARG A 39 -14.43 -9.78 -10.27
CA ARG A 39 -15.34 -8.79 -10.88
C ARG A 39 -15.61 -9.13 -12.33
N ASN A 40 -14.56 -9.35 -13.11
CA ASN A 40 -14.70 -9.65 -14.52
C ASN A 40 -15.44 -10.98 -14.74
N GLY A 41 -15.18 -12.00 -13.92
CA GLY A 41 -15.94 -13.25 -13.97
C GLY A 41 -17.42 -13.08 -13.60
N ILE A 42 -17.74 -12.23 -12.63
CA ILE A 42 -19.12 -11.87 -12.25
C ILE A 42 -19.79 -11.14 -13.41
N ASP A 43 -19.12 -10.19 -14.04
CA ASP A 43 -19.62 -9.47 -15.21
C ASP A 43 -19.99 -10.41 -16.35
N ILE A 44 -19.15 -11.41 -16.65
CA ILE A 44 -19.43 -12.43 -17.67
C ILE A 44 -20.65 -13.26 -17.30
N VAL A 45 -20.81 -13.63 -16.03
CA VAL A 45 -21.97 -14.40 -15.56
C VAL A 45 -23.26 -13.57 -15.64
N GLU A 46 -23.19 -12.28 -15.31
CA GLU A 46 -24.34 -11.36 -15.31
C GLU A 46 -24.77 -10.96 -16.73
N THR A 47 -23.81 -10.71 -17.62
CA THR A 47 -24.08 -10.17 -18.97
C THR A 47 -24.06 -11.23 -20.07
N GLY A 48 -23.36 -12.34 -19.87
CA GLY A 48 -23.06 -13.33 -20.91
C GLY A 48 -21.98 -12.87 -21.91
N GLU A 49 -21.36 -11.71 -21.70
CA GLU A 49 -20.41 -11.12 -22.64
C GLU A 49 -18.96 -11.25 -22.17
N ILE A 50 -18.07 -11.62 -23.10
CA ILE A 50 -16.62 -11.63 -22.90
C ILE A 50 -16.09 -10.29 -23.42
N ARG A 51 -15.79 -9.38 -22.52
CA ARG A 51 -15.37 -8.01 -22.88
C ARG A 51 -13.96 -8.00 -23.46
N THR A 52 -13.80 -7.31 -24.58
CA THR A 52 -12.49 -7.09 -25.20
C THR A 52 -12.05 -5.62 -25.13
N ALA A 53 -12.83 -4.79 -24.46
CA ALA A 53 -12.55 -3.39 -24.18
C ALA A 53 -12.44 -3.19 -22.68
N ASP A 54 -11.50 -2.35 -22.23
CA ASP A 54 -11.29 -2.10 -20.80
C ASP A 54 -12.45 -1.31 -20.16
N PRO A 55 -13.09 -1.84 -19.10
CA PRO A 55 -14.12 -1.14 -18.34
C PRO A 55 -13.61 -0.50 -17.04
N PHE A 56 -12.43 -0.88 -16.53
CA PHE A 56 -12.05 -0.61 -15.15
C PHE A 56 -11.14 0.60 -14.98
N THR A 57 -10.46 1.06 -16.03
CA THR A 57 -9.56 2.22 -15.91
C THR A 57 -9.93 3.36 -16.82
N TRP A 58 -9.78 4.58 -16.32
CA TRP A 58 -10.07 5.77 -17.12
C TRP A 58 -8.92 6.11 -18.07
N THR A 59 -7.68 5.72 -17.75
CA THR A 59 -6.50 5.96 -18.61
C THR A 59 -6.52 5.10 -19.87
N ARG A 60 -7.15 3.93 -19.81
CA ARG A 60 -7.26 2.97 -20.92
C ARG A 60 -8.70 2.59 -21.22
N HIS A 61 -9.68 3.39 -20.80
CA HIS A 61 -11.10 3.12 -21.03
C HIS A 61 -11.38 2.82 -22.51
N GLY A 62 -12.02 1.68 -22.78
CA GLY A 62 -12.33 1.24 -24.13
C GLY A 62 -11.15 0.67 -24.93
N ALA A 63 -9.92 0.69 -24.40
CA ALA A 63 -8.76 0.12 -25.07
C ALA A 63 -8.89 -1.40 -25.18
N TYR A 64 -8.35 -1.96 -26.26
CA TYR A 64 -8.44 -3.40 -26.50
C TYR A 64 -7.67 -4.19 -25.43
N TRP A 65 -8.37 -5.11 -24.77
CA TRP A 65 -7.86 -5.98 -23.74
C TRP A 65 -7.88 -7.45 -24.19
N ILE A 66 -6.70 -8.08 -24.19
CA ILE A 66 -6.59 -9.52 -24.45
C ILE A 66 -7.03 -10.30 -23.19
N GLN A 67 -8.33 -10.55 -23.11
CA GLN A 67 -8.91 -11.38 -22.06
C GLN A 67 -8.63 -12.87 -22.31
N HIS A 68 -7.48 -13.34 -21.83
CA HIS A 68 -6.97 -14.70 -22.04
C HIS A 68 -7.31 -15.68 -20.89
N GLU A 69 -8.01 -15.19 -19.87
CA GLU A 69 -8.34 -15.94 -18.64
C GLU A 69 -9.86 -16.02 -18.40
N TRP A 70 -10.69 -15.65 -19.37
CA TRP A 70 -12.14 -15.48 -19.20
C TRP A 70 -12.84 -16.71 -18.58
N LEU A 71 -12.46 -17.93 -18.99
CA LEU A 71 -13.09 -19.15 -18.48
C LEU A 71 -12.64 -19.45 -17.05
N ALA A 72 -11.39 -19.13 -16.70
CA ALA A 72 -10.90 -19.25 -15.34
C ALA A 72 -11.60 -18.25 -14.42
N GLU A 73 -11.72 -17.00 -14.86
CA GLU A 73 -12.41 -15.92 -14.15
C GLU A 73 -13.88 -16.29 -13.91
N THR A 74 -14.57 -16.79 -14.93
CA THR A 74 -15.95 -17.30 -14.83
C THR A 74 -16.04 -18.42 -13.79
N ALA A 75 -15.14 -19.41 -13.82
CA ALA A 75 -15.14 -20.51 -12.85
C ALA A 75 -14.87 -20.03 -11.41
N MET A 76 -13.96 -19.06 -11.24
CA MET A 76 -13.66 -18.44 -9.95
C MET A 76 -14.85 -17.62 -9.44
N ALA A 77 -15.50 -16.83 -10.29
CA ALA A 77 -16.71 -16.09 -9.96
C ALA A 77 -17.87 -17.01 -9.57
N LEU A 78 -18.15 -18.08 -10.32
CA LEU A 78 -19.18 -19.06 -9.94
C LEU A 78 -18.87 -19.70 -8.58
N SER A 79 -17.60 -19.99 -8.30
CA SER A 79 -17.21 -20.51 -6.99
C SER A 79 -17.49 -19.50 -5.88
N TRP A 80 -17.22 -18.22 -6.12
CA TRP A 80 -17.51 -17.13 -5.18
C TRP A 80 -19.01 -16.95 -4.97
N ILE A 81 -19.81 -16.92 -6.05
CA ILE A 81 -21.27 -16.73 -5.98
C ILE A 81 -21.94 -17.85 -5.16
N HIS A 82 -21.50 -19.09 -5.32
CA HIS A 82 -22.15 -20.24 -4.68
C HIS A 82 -21.59 -20.62 -3.30
N LEU A 83 -20.31 -20.34 -3.03
CA LEU A 83 -19.63 -20.75 -1.79
C LEU A 83 -19.06 -19.57 -0.99
N GLY A 84 -19.31 -18.33 -1.41
CA GLY A 84 -18.76 -17.12 -0.81
C GLY A 84 -17.23 -17.10 -0.87
N GLU A 85 -16.62 -16.58 0.19
CA GLU A 85 -15.16 -16.47 0.32
C GLU A 85 -14.44 -17.82 0.20
N ALA A 86 -15.08 -18.91 0.64
CA ALA A 86 -14.53 -20.26 0.57
C ALA A 86 -14.36 -20.78 -0.86
N GLY A 87 -15.19 -20.29 -1.79
CA GLY A 87 -15.26 -20.80 -3.17
C GLY A 87 -13.92 -20.82 -3.90
N PRO A 88 -13.27 -19.68 -4.12
CA PRO A 88 -12.00 -19.63 -4.84
C PRO A 88 -10.87 -20.40 -4.13
N VAL A 89 -10.88 -20.46 -2.78
CA VAL A 89 -9.89 -21.23 -2.02
C VAL A 89 -10.07 -22.73 -2.22
N LEU A 90 -11.31 -23.22 -2.15
CA LEU A 90 -11.63 -24.63 -2.37
C LEU A 90 -11.41 -25.04 -3.82
N LEU A 91 -11.72 -24.17 -4.78
CA LEU A 91 -11.47 -24.38 -6.20
C LEU A 91 -9.96 -24.54 -6.46
N LYS A 92 -9.13 -23.62 -5.94
CA LYS A 92 -7.68 -23.73 -5.97
C LYS A 92 -7.21 -25.05 -5.36
N ALA A 93 -7.67 -25.38 -4.15
CA ALA A 93 -7.26 -26.59 -3.45
C ALA A 93 -7.61 -27.87 -4.23
N LEU A 94 -8.79 -27.92 -4.86
CA LEU A 94 -9.21 -29.01 -5.74
C LEU A 94 -8.25 -29.16 -6.92
N PHE A 95 -7.99 -28.09 -7.68
CA PHE A 95 -7.16 -28.17 -8.88
C PHE A 95 -5.67 -28.43 -8.57
N ILE A 96 -5.14 -27.89 -7.47
CA ILE A 96 -3.79 -28.23 -7.00
C ILE A 96 -3.72 -29.71 -6.57
N GLY A 97 -4.71 -30.20 -5.83
CA GLY A 97 -4.82 -31.62 -5.47
C GLY A 97 -4.84 -32.53 -6.70
N LEU A 98 -5.68 -32.21 -7.69
CA LEU A 98 -5.75 -32.95 -8.96
C LEU A 98 -4.43 -32.89 -9.74
N SER A 99 -3.72 -31.75 -9.70
CA SER A 99 -2.39 -31.61 -10.31
C SER A 99 -1.40 -32.62 -9.72
N VAL A 100 -1.32 -32.66 -8.39
CA VAL A 100 -0.43 -33.59 -7.67
C VAL A 100 -0.84 -35.04 -7.92
N LEU A 101 -2.14 -35.33 -7.93
CA LEU A 101 -2.67 -36.66 -8.24
C LEU A 101 -2.23 -37.13 -9.63
N PHE A 102 -2.37 -36.30 -10.66
CA PHE A 102 -1.98 -36.66 -12.03
C PHE A 102 -0.47 -36.77 -12.20
N ALA A 103 0.31 -35.86 -11.61
CA ALA A 103 1.77 -35.95 -11.63
C ALA A 103 2.28 -37.23 -10.92
N PHE A 104 1.68 -37.59 -9.78
CA PHE A 104 2.00 -38.82 -9.06
C PHE A 104 1.64 -40.07 -9.90
N LYS A 105 0.43 -40.11 -10.47
CA LYS A 105 0.02 -41.21 -11.37
C LYS A 105 0.92 -41.32 -12.60
N ALA A 106 1.38 -40.19 -13.16
CA ALA A 106 2.36 -40.18 -14.24
C ALA A 106 3.69 -40.81 -13.79
N SER A 107 4.15 -40.47 -12.58
CA SER A 107 5.35 -41.05 -11.95
C SER A 107 5.27 -42.58 -11.85
N LEU A 108 4.15 -43.10 -11.35
CA LEU A 108 3.92 -44.54 -11.24
C LEU A 108 3.93 -45.23 -12.62
N LYS A 109 3.23 -44.67 -13.62
CA LYS A 109 3.26 -45.18 -15.00
C LYS A 109 4.64 -45.11 -15.65
N ASN A 110 5.47 -44.18 -15.21
CA ASN A 110 6.86 -44.06 -15.63
C ASN A 110 7.82 -45.05 -14.94
N GLY A 111 7.31 -45.90 -14.03
CA GLY A 111 8.06 -46.98 -13.39
C GLY A 111 8.62 -46.64 -12.01
N ALA A 112 8.15 -45.56 -11.38
CA ALA A 112 8.52 -45.20 -10.02
C ALA A 112 7.95 -46.19 -8.98
N SER A 113 8.66 -46.40 -7.87
CA SER A 113 8.02 -46.96 -6.68
C SER A 113 7.15 -45.88 -6.00
N PRO A 114 6.04 -46.26 -5.34
CA PRO A 114 5.18 -45.29 -4.65
C PRO A 114 5.92 -44.48 -3.58
N GLY A 115 6.83 -45.09 -2.82
CA GLY A 115 7.64 -44.40 -1.81
C GLY A 115 8.58 -43.35 -2.42
N THR A 116 9.23 -43.67 -3.56
CA THR A 116 10.11 -42.71 -4.25
C THR A 116 9.31 -41.56 -4.87
N ALA A 117 8.16 -41.86 -5.48
CA ALA A 117 7.25 -40.83 -5.99
C ALA A 117 6.78 -39.88 -4.88
N PHE A 118 6.43 -40.43 -3.70
CA PHE A 118 6.03 -39.63 -2.55
C PHE A 118 7.16 -38.70 -2.07
N VAL A 119 8.35 -39.23 -1.81
CA VAL A 119 9.46 -38.42 -1.27
C VAL A 119 9.91 -37.34 -2.25
N VAL A 120 10.11 -37.69 -3.52
CA VAL A 120 10.50 -36.71 -4.55
C VAL A 120 9.39 -35.67 -4.75
N GLY A 121 8.13 -36.10 -4.74
CA GLY A 121 6.98 -35.19 -4.84
C GLY A 121 6.91 -34.23 -3.67
N ALA A 122 6.97 -34.72 -2.45
CA ALA A 122 6.97 -33.90 -1.24
C ALA A 122 8.06 -32.83 -1.25
N VAL A 123 9.28 -33.21 -1.65
CA VAL A 123 10.44 -32.30 -1.67
C VAL A 123 10.31 -31.25 -2.78
N TRP A 124 9.97 -31.64 -4.00
CA TRP A 124 9.87 -30.69 -5.12
C TRP A 124 8.62 -29.82 -5.06
N LEU A 125 7.51 -30.30 -4.51
CA LEU A 125 6.30 -29.50 -4.35
C LEU A 125 6.49 -28.39 -3.31
N ALA A 126 7.43 -28.51 -2.37
CA ALA A 126 7.80 -27.42 -1.47
C ALA A 126 8.34 -26.18 -2.21
N LEU A 127 8.98 -26.36 -3.38
CA LEU A 127 9.43 -25.26 -4.24
C LEU A 127 8.25 -24.56 -4.94
N ALA A 128 7.18 -25.31 -5.26
CA ALA A 128 6.00 -24.77 -5.95
C ALA A 128 4.98 -24.14 -5.00
N GLN A 129 4.94 -24.58 -3.74
CA GLN A 129 3.91 -24.20 -2.77
C GLN A 129 3.74 -22.69 -2.55
N PRO A 130 4.81 -21.85 -2.50
CA PRO A 130 4.65 -20.40 -2.32
C PRO A 130 3.79 -19.74 -3.41
N ARG A 131 3.64 -20.39 -4.57
CA ARG A 131 2.87 -19.94 -5.72
C ARG A 131 1.45 -20.50 -5.77
N TRP A 132 1.02 -21.32 -4.81
CA TRP A 132 -0.36 -21.81 -4.73
C TRP A 132 -1.29 -20.71 -4.18
N ILE A 133 -1.44 -19.64 -4.95
CA ILE A 133 -2.28 -18.48 -4.68
C ILE A 133 -3.57 -18.56 -5.52
N SER A 134 -4.63 -17.90 -5.05
CA SER A 134 -5.93 -17.89 -5.72
C SER A 134 -5.90 -16.92 -6.91
N ARG A 135 -5.31 -17.36 -8.03
CA ARG A 135 -5.26 -16.69 -9.33
C ARG A 135 -5.39 -17.73 -10.45
N PRO A 136 -5.77 -17.35 -11.69
CA PRO A 136 -6.01 -18.31 -12.78
C PRO A 136 -4.87 -19.30 -13.09
N HIS A 137 -3.61 -19.00 -12.74
CA HIS A 137 -2.47 -19.86 -13.06
C HIS A 137 -2.51 -21.26 -12.42
N PHE A 138 -3.24 -21.49 -11.31
CA PHE A 138 -3.34 -22.84 -10.74
C PHE A 138 -4.01 -23.85 -11.70
N PHE A 139 -4.89 -23.38 -12.61
CA PHE A 139 -5.44 -24.23 -13.66
C PHE A 139 -4.36 -24.70 -14.64
N SER A 140 -3.34 -23.87 -14.90
CA SER A 140 -2.20 -24.28 -15.73
C SER A 140 -1.37 -25.36 -15.09
N ILE A 141 -1.19 -25.33 -13.76
CA ILE A 141 -0.50 -26.40 -13.02
C ILE A 141 -1.27 -27.73 -13.20
N PHE A 142 -2.61 -27.66 -13.19
CA PHE A 142 -3.49 -28.81 -13.45
C PHE A 142 -3.34 -29.36 -14.86
N PHE A 143 -3.54 -28.52 -15.88
CA PHE A 143 -3.43 -28.97 -17.27
C PHE A 143 -2.02 -29.49 -17.57
N PHE A 144 -0.98 -28.82 -17.06
CA PHE A 144 0.40 -29.28 -17.19
C PHE A 144 0.59 -30.70 -16.61
N SER A 145 0.06 -30.94 -15.42
CA SER A 145 0.13 -32.26 -14.76
C SER A 145 -0.72 -33.33 -15.47
N LEU A 146 -1.86 -32.95 -16.02
CA LEU A 146 -2.70 -33.82 -16.84
C LEU A 146 -2.00 -34.20 -18.16
N TYR A 147 -1.30 -33.25 -18.80
CA TYR A 147 -0.45 -33.53 -19.96
C TYR A 147 0.67 -34.52 -19.62
N LEU A 148 1.36 -34.32 -18.49
CA LEU A 148 2.38 -35.26 -18.01
C LEU A 148 1.79 -36.68 -17.82
N TYR A 149 0.58 -36.77 -17.28
CA TYR A 149 -0.13 -38.04 -17.12
C TYR A 149 -0.47 -38.68 -18.46
N ILE A 150 -1.00 -37.94 -19.43
CA ILE A 150 -1.30 -38.45 -20.77
C ILE A 150 -0.03 -38.93 -21.49
N LEU A 151 1.07 -38.17 -21.39
CA LEU A 151 2.36 -38.56 -21.96
C LEU A 151 2.93 -39.83 -21.32
N SER A 152 2.55 -40.15 -20.08
CA SER A 152 2.98 -41.38 -19.38
C SER A 152 2.41 -42.67 -19.99
N PHE A 153 1.35 -42.59 -20.81
CA PHE A 153 0.80 -43.75 -21.53
C PHE A 153 1.68 -44.21 -22.70
N LYS A 154 2.72 -43.46 -23.07
CA LYS A 154 3.74 -43.84 -24.09
C LYS A 154 3.12 -44.24 -25.44
N THR A 155 2.11 -43.51 -25.88
CA THR A 155 1.48 -43.71 -27.19
C THR A 155 2.52 -43.67 -28.32
N HIS A 156 2.47 -44.62 -29.26
CA HIS A 156 3.40 -44.69 -30.41
C HIS A 156 2.87 -44.00 -31.67
N LYS A 157 1.62 -43.54 -31.67
CA LYS A 157 0.95 -42.89 -32.81
C LYS A 157 0.74 -41.40 -32.52
N PRO A 158 1.40 -40.47 -33.24
CA PRO A 158 1.27 -39.03 -33.01
C PRO A 158 -0.18 -38.55 -33.02
N TRP A 159 -0.98 -38.95 -34.02
CA TRP A 159 -2.39 -38.59 -34.13
C TRP A 159 -3.25 -39.04 -32.94
N LYS A 160 -2.95 -40.19 -32.35
CA LYS A 160 -3.68 -40.66 -31.16
C LYS A 160 -3.36 -39.77 -29.95
N LEU A 161 -2.12 -39.29 -29.82
CA LEU A 161 -1.77 -38.32 -28.79
C LEU A 161 -2.49 -36.98 -29.04
N THR A 162 -2.47 -36.49 -30.28
CA THR A 162 -3.15 -35.26 -30.69
C THR A 162 -4.64 -35.30 -30.34
N LEU A 163 -5.34 -36.42 -30.60
CA LEU A 163 -6.76 -36.56 -30.29
C LEU A 163 -7.09 -36.37 -28.80
N PHE A 164 -6.20 -36.82 -27.90
CA PHE A 164 -6.38 -36.63 -26.45
C PHE A 164 -6.01 -35.21 -26.00
N LEU A 165 -4.96 -34.62 -26.59
CA LEU A 165 -4.47 -33.30 -26.16
C LEU A 165 -5.28 -32.14 -26.75
N PHE A 166 -5.85 -32.29 -27.94
CA PHE A 166 -6.62 -31.24 -28.63
C PHE A 166 -7.76 -30.63 -27.77
N PRO A 167 -8.72 -31.41 -27.23
CA PRO A 167 -9.79 -30.82 -26.43
C PRO A 167 -9.26 -30.16 -25.15
N LEU A 168 -8.19 -30.70 -24.57
CA LEU A 168 -7.55 -30.11 -23.39
C LEU A 168 -6.84 -28.80 -23.72
N GLN A 169 -6.24 -28.69 -24.90
CA GLN A 169 -5.61 -27.45 -25.36
C GLN A 169 -6.65 -26.36 -25.59
N VAL A 170 -7.79 -26.70 -26.19
CA VAL A 170 -8.91 -25.76 -26.38
C VAL A 170 -9.44 -25.26 -25.04
N LEU A 171 -9.57 -26.13 -24.03
CA LEU A 171 -9.93 -25.67 -22.70
C LEU A 171 -8.84 -24.79 -22.07
N TRP A 172 -7.58 -25.20 -22.19
CA TRP A 172 -6.47 -24.50 -21.55
C TRP A 172 -6.23 -23.09 -22.13
N VAL A 173 -6.35 -22.91 -23.45
CA VAL A 173 -6.16 -21.59 -24.08
C VAL A 173 -7.20 -20.56 -23.62
N ASN A 174 -8.39 -21.01 -23.20
CA ASN A 174 -9.45 -20.14 -22.67
C ASN A 174 -9.35 -19.88 -21.16
N VAL A 175 -8.42 -20.55 -20.48
CA VAL A 175 -8.29 -20.54 -19.01
C VAL A 175 -7.07 -19.74 -18.57
N HIS A 176 -5.91 -19.87 -19.23
CA HIS A 176 -4.69 -19.16 -18.81
C HIS A 176 -3.61 -19.17 -19.91
N ALA A 177 -2.76 -18.14 -19.97
CA ALA A 177 -1.65 -18.00 -20.92
C ALA A 177 -0.60 -19.13 -20.86
N GLY A 178 -0.64 -19.94 -19.81
CA GLY A 178 0.20 -21.12 -19.62
C GLY A 178 -0.02 -22.23 -20.65
N PHE A 179 -1.03 -22.15 -21.51
CA PHE A 179 -1.31 -23.12 -22.58
C PHE A 179 -0.14 -23.37 -23.53
N VAL A 180 0.80 -22.41 -23.65
CA VAL A 180 2.04 -22.56 -24.42
C VAL A 180 2.86 -23.75 -23.91
N MET A 181 2.77 -24.06 -22.62
CA MET A 181 3.43 -25.22 -22.03
C MET A 181 2.80 -26.55 -22.48
N GLY A 182 1.54 -26.55 -22.91
CA GLY A 182 0.93 -27.71 -23.57
C GLY A 182 1.59 -28.03 -24.91
N ILE A 183 1.90 -27.01 -25.71
CA ILE A 183 2.64 -27.12 -26.99
C ILE A 183 4.06 -27.63 -26.72
N PHE A 184 4.74 -27.09 -25.71
CA PHE A 184 6.06 -27.57 -25.26
C PHE A 184 6.02 -29.05 -24.84
N LEU A 185 5.06 -29.45 -24.00
CA LEU A 185 4.94 -30.84 -23.54
C LEU A 185 4.60 -31.80 -24.70
N ALA A 186 3.77 -31.39 -25.65
CA ALA A 186 3.47 -32.16 -26.85
C ALA A 186 4.71 -32.36 -27.76
N SER A 187 5.74 -31.51 -27.61
CA SER A 187 7.01 -31.59 -28.33
C SER A 187 8.02 -32.56 -27.69
N VAL A 188 7.81 -33.02 -26.45
CA VAL A 188 8.74 -33.92 -25.74
C VAL A 188 9.01 -35.23 -26.49
N PRO A 189 8.00 -35.91 -27.08
CA PRO A 189 8.26 -37.07 -27.95
C PRO A 189 9.10 -36.72 -29.17
N ALA A 190 8.91 -35.54 -29.78
CA ALA A 190 9.74 -35.09 -30.90
C ALA A 190 11.19 -34.87 -30.46
N MET A 191 11.42 -34.21 -29.32
CA MET A 191 12.75 -34.02 -28.73
C MET A 191 13.46 -35.36 -28.50
N ARG A 192 12.74 -36.37 -27.99
CA ARG A 192 13.29 -37.72 -27.81
C ARG A 192 13.82 -38.30 -29.12
N GLU A 193 13.05 -38.19 -30.19
CA GLU A 193 13.40 -38.72 -31.51
C GLU A 193 14.54 -37.94 -32.15
N LEU A 194 14.56 -36.61 -32.00
CA LEU A 194 15.64 -35.73 -32.44
C LEU A 194 16.97 -36.10 -31.78
N PHE A 195 17.01 -36.13 -30.44
CA PHE A 195 18.21 -36.50 -29.69
C PHE A 195 18.58 -37.98 -29.81
N SER A 196 17.69 -38.82 -30.36
CA SER A 196 17.98 -40.21 -30.72
C SER A 196 18.48 -40.36 -32.16
N GLY A 197 18.63 -39.28 -32.93
CA GLY A 197 19.06 -39.31 -34.34
C GLY A 197 18.01 -39.86 -35.31
N ARG A 198 16.74 -39.95 -34.89
CA ARG A 198 15.64 -40.55 -35.68
C ARG A 198 14.82 -39.47 -36.41
N TYR A 199 15.47 -38.72 -37.30
CA TYR A 199 14.90 -37.52 -37.95
C TYR A 199 13.57 -37.74 -38.70
N LYS A 200 13.41 -38.84 -39.43
CA LYS A 200 12.15 -39.15 -40.13
C LYS A 200 10.97 -39.34 -39.17
N ILE A 201 11.23 -39.87 -37.97
CA ILE A 201 10.22 -40.08 -36.94
C ILE A 201 9.98 -38.76 -36.20
N PHE A 202 11.03 -37.98 -35.93
CA PHE A 202 10.94 -36.63 -35.39
C PHE A 202 9.95 -35.75 -36.17
N LEU A 203 10.04 -35.70 -37.51
CA LEU A 203 9.11 -34.91 -38.33
C LEU A 203 7.64 -35.31 -38.11
N LYS A 204 7.34 -36.60 -37.93
CA LYS A 204 5.98 -37.07 -37.62
C LYS A 204 5.51 -36.64 -36.22
N TRP A 205 6.45 -36.50 -35.28
CA TRP A 205 6.15 -36.04 -33.92
C TRP A 205 6.05 -34.51 -33.79
N LEU A 206 6.23 -33.75 -34.88
CA LEU A 206 5.85 -32.34 -34.93
C LEU A 206 4.34 -32.15 -35.14
N ILE A 207 3.59 -33.20 -35.51
CA ILE A 207 2.14 -33.12 -35.73
C ILE A 207 1.39 -32.68 -34.46
N PRO A 208 1.58 -33.31 -33.27
CA PRO A 208 0.88 -32.87 -32.06
C PRO A 208 1.10 -31.38 -31.74
N PRO A 209 2.33 -30.86 -31.57
CA PRO A 209 2.51 -29.45 -31.23
C PRO A 209 1.99 -28.51 -32.33
N ALA A 210 2.13 -28.85 -33.62
CA ALA A 210 1.58 -28.03 -34.71
C ALA A 210 0.04 -27.91 -34.64
N VAL A 211 -0.66 -29.03 -34.40
CA VAL A 211 -2.12 -29.02 -34.23
C VAL A 211 -2.52 -28.26 -32.96
N LEU A 212 -1.74 -28.33 -31.89
CA LEU A 212 -2.03 -27.57 -30.67
C LEU A 212 -1.83 -26.06 -30.84
N VAL A 213 -0.89 -25.62 -31.68
CA VAL A 213 -0.76 -24.20 -32.09
C VAL A 213 -2.02 -23.75 -32.82
N LEU A 214 -2.54 -24.56 -33.74
CA LEU A 214 -3.79 -24.25 -34.45
C LEU A 214 -5.00 -24.24 -33.50
N ALA A 215 -5.03 -25.16 -32.52
CA ALA A 215 -6.08 -25.20 -31.50
C ALA A 215 -6.10 -23.93 -30.62
N SER A 216 -4.97 -23.24 -30.46
CA SER A 216 -4.91 -21.96 -29.76
C SER A 216 -5.70 -20.84 -30.45
N GLY A 217 -6.06 -20.99 -31.73
CA GLY A 217 -6.97 -20.08 -32.41
C GLY A 217 -8.44 -20.24 -32.00
N ILE A 218 -8.79 -21.30 -31.27
CA ILE A 218 -10.15 -21.54 -30.74
C ILE A 218 -10.29 -20.79 -29.40
N HIS A 219 -10.29 -19.48 -29.51
CA HIS A 219 -10.38 -18.52 -28.41
C HIS A 219 -11.16 -17.28 -28.91
N PRO A 220 -11.91 -16.55 -28.07
CA PRO A 220 -12.61 -15.31 -28.48
C PRO A 220 -11.70 -14.29 -29.18
N ASN A 221 -10.47 -14.16 -28.70
CA ASN A 221 -9.42 -13.30 -29.30
C ASN A 221 -8.69 -13.93 -30.51
N GLY A 222 -9.11 -15.09 -31.02
CA GLY A 222 -8.44 -15.83 -32.07
C GLY A 222 -6.98 -16.14 -31.74
N PHE A 223 -6.08 -16.02 -32.72
CA PHE A 223 -4.64 -16.26 -32.54
C PHE A 223 -3.91 -15.20 -31.73
N ARG A 224 -4.53 -14.05 -31.42
CA ARG A 224 -3.88 -12.97 -30.66
C ARG A 224 -3.52 -13.37 -29.23
N THR A 225 -4.14 -14.42 -28.69
CA THR A 225 -3.73 -15.04 -27.42
C THR A 225 -2.25 -15.50 -27.42
N LEU A 226 -1.69 -15.85 -28.59
CA LEU A 226 -0.27 -16.17 -28.74
C LEU A 226 0.64 -14.95 -28.61
N GLU A 227 0.12 -13.74 -28.81
CA GLU A 227 0.88 -12.48 -28.70
C GLU A 227 1.17 -12.12 -27.25
N TYR A 228 0.35 -12.59 -26.29
CA TYR A 228 0.44 -12.21 -24.88
C TYR A 228 1.85 -12.41 -24.28
N LEU A 229 2.41 -13.62 -24.42
CA LEU A 229 3.70 -13.97 -23.82
C LEU A 229 4.88 -13.25 -24.51
N PRO A 230 5.00 -13.23 -25.86
CA PRO A 230 6.01 -12.42 -26.55
C PRO A 230 5.93 -10.94 -26.21
N SER A 231 4.74 -10.33 -26.20
CA SER A 231 4.56 -8.92 -25.87
C SER A 231 5.02 -8.63 -24.44
N PHE A 232 4.66 -9.47 -23.47
CA PHE A 232 5.15 -9.32 -22.10
C PHE A 232 6.68 -9.41 -22.01
N LEU A 233 7.29 -10.36 -22.71
CA LEU A 233 8.74 -10.53 -22.70
C LEU A 233 9.48 -9.41 -23.46
N ALA A 234 8.82 -8.75 -24.41
CA ALA A 234 9.39 -7.64 -25.17
C ALA A 234 9.55 -6.36 -24.35
N HIS A 235 8.78 -6.22 -23.25
CA HIS A 235 8.77 -5.02 -22.41
C HIS A 235 9.65 -5.18 -21.16
N PRO A 236 10.84 -4.55 -21.08
CA PRO A 236 11.78 -4.75 -19.98
C PRO A 236 11.24 -4.25 -18.64
N LEU A 237 10.47 -3.15 -18.63
CA LEU A 237 9.97 -2.52 -17.40
C LEU A 237 9.11 -3.48 -16.58
N PHE A 238 8.17 -4.21 -17.21
CA PHE A 238 7.32 -5.17 -16.49
C PHE A 238 8.13 -6.31 -15.86
N LYS A 239 9.16 -6.81 -16.55
CA LYS A 239 10.05 -7.86 -15.99
C LYS A 239 10.89 -7.33 -14.83
N GLN A 240 11.24 -6.05 -14.86
CA GLN A 240 12.09 -5.43 -13.84
C GLN A 240 11.32 -5.00 -12.60
N SER A 241 10.02 -4.67 -12.70
CA SER A 241 9.19 -4.28 -11.56
C SER A 241 8.45 -5.44 -10.89
N ILE A 242 8.10 -6.49 -11.63
CA ILE A 242 7.27 -7.58 -11.09
C ILE A 242 8.15 -8.70 -10.53
N ARG A 243 8.20 -8.80 -9.20
CA ARG A 243 9.02 -9.76 -8.44
C ARG A 243 8.95 -11.22 -8.92
N GLU A 244 7.80 -11.71 -9.38
CA GLU A 244 7.66 -13.12 -9.80
C GLU A 244 8.49 -13.48 -11.06
N TRP A 245 8.90 -12.46 -11.80
CA TRP A 245 9.73 -12.58 -13.00
C TRP A 245 11.22 -12.46 -12.74
N TRP A 246 11.61 -12.07 -11.52
CA TRP A 246 13.02 -12.02 -11.15
C TRP A 246 13.58 -13.43 -10.97
N SER A 247 14.87 -13.55 -11.24
CA SER A 247 15.62 -14.75 -10.91
C SER A 247 15.60 -14.96 -9.40
N PRO A 248 15.50 -16.22 -8.90
CA PRO A 248 15.66 -16.47 -7.48
C PRO A 248 17.07 -16.06 -6.96
N PHE A 249 18.04 -15.87 -7.86
CA PHE A 249 19.40 -15.42 -7.58
C PHE A 249 19.56 -13.88 -7.63
N ASP A 250 18.52 -13.14 -8.02
CA ASP A 250 18.56 -11.68 -8.05
C ASP A 250 18.54 -11.12 -6.61
N PRO A 251 19.46 -10.21 -6.23
CA PRO A 251 19.47 -9.60 -4.91
C PRO A 251 18.14 -8.92 -4.53
N ARG A 252 17.41 -8.38 -5.51
CA ARG A 252 16.11 -7.74 -5.30
C ARG A 252 15.03 -8.73 -4.87
N TYR A 253 15.18 -10.01 -5.24
CA TYR A 253 14.20 -11.05 -4.91
C TYR A 253 14.09 -11.31 -3.40
N ALA A 254 15.17 -11.10 -2.65
CA ALA A 254 15.20 -11.17 -1.20
C ALA A 254 16.24 -10.16 -0.63
N PRO A 255 15.89 -8.87 -0.52
CA PRO A 255 16.87 -7.81 -0.23
C PRO A 255 17.57 -7.97 1.13
N GLU A 256 16.95 -8.66 2.09
CA GLU A 256 17.53 -8.94 3.41
C GLU A 256 18.67 -9.98 3.39
N ARG A 257 18.90 -10.68 2.27
CA ARG A 257 19.83 -11.82 2.21
C ARG A 257 20.61 -11.82 0.90
N THR A 258 21.89 -12.20 0.96
CA THR A 258 22.73 -12.36 -0.25
C THR A 258 22.19 -13.42 -1.22
N LEU A 259 21.51 -14.45 -0.70
CA LEU A 259 20.83 -15.45 -1.51
C LEU A 259 19.46 -15.79 -0.92
N SER A 260 18.43 -15.80 -1.77
CA SER A 260 17.07 -16.12 -1.35
C SER A 260 16.94 -17.58 -0.89
N ARG A 261 15.95 -17.86 -0.01
CA ARG A 261 15.61 -19.23 0.39
C ARG A 261 15.23 -20.08 -0.82
N THR A 262 14.51 -19.48 -1.78
CA THR A 262 14.12 -20.14 -3.03
C THR A 262 15.34 -20.52 -3.88
N ALA A 263 16.35 -19.66 -4.00
CA ALA A 263 17.58 -20.00 -4.73
C ALA A 263 18.36 -21.13 -4.05
N LEU A 264 18.48 -21.12 -2.72
CA LEU A 264 19.13 -22.21 -1.98
C LEU A 264 18.42 -23.55 -2.20
N LEU A 265 17.09 -23.56 -2.03
CA LEU A 265 16.28 -24.76 -2.26
C LEU A 265 16.38 -25.22 -3.72
N PHE A 266 16.16 -24.32 -4.68
CA PHE A 266 16.24 -24.64 -6.11
C PHE A 266 17.60 -25.22 -6.50
N SER A 267 18.70 -24.61 -6.05
CA SER A 267 20.07 -25.06 -6.36
C SER A 267 20.35 -26.42 -5.72
N GLY A 268 20.03 -26.59 -4.44
CA GLY A 268 20.25 -27.84 -3.71
C GLY A 268 19.44 -28.99 -4.29
N LEU A 269 18.16 -28.77 -4.62
CA LEU A 269 17.28 -29.79 -5.20
C LEU A 269 17.70 -30.17 -6.63
N THR A 270 18.08 -29.18 -7.44
CA THR A 270 18.54 -29.42 -8.82
C THR A 270 19.86 -30.18 -8.83
N LEU A 271 20.85 -29.74 -8.04
CA LEU A 271 22.14 -30.41 -7.92
C LEU A 271 21.98 -31.83 -7.35
N GLY A 272 21.20 -31.99 -6.28
CA GLY A 272 20.91 -33.30 -5.69
C GLY A 272 20.25 -34.24 -6.70
N THR A 273 19.28 -33.75 -7.47
CA THR A 273 18.62 -34.54 -8.52
C THR A 273 19.59 -34.92 -9.64
N ALA A 274 20.45 -33.99 -10.08
CA ALA A 274 21.46 -34.26 -11.08
C ALA A 274 22.47 -35.33 -10.62
N VAL A 275 22.98 -35.22 -9.39
CA VAL A 275 23.88 -36.22 -8.78
C VAL A 275 23.18 -37.58 -8.70
N LEU A 276 21.94 -37.63 -8.22
CA LEU A 276 21.18 -38.89 -8.15
C LEU A 276 20.98 -39.51 -9.55
N LEU A 277 20.66 -38.71 -10.57
CA LEU A 277 20.55 -39.20 -11.94
C LEU A 277 21.90 -39.71 -12.47
N LEU A 278 23.01 -39.06 -12.12
CA LEU A 278 24.37 -39.46 -12.53
C LEU A 278 24.83 -40.76 -11.84
N VAL A 279 24.44 -40.98 -10.59
CA VAL A 279 24.79 -42.19 -9.81
C VAL A 279 23.92 -43.38 -10.22
N PHE A 280 22.61 -43.15 -10.39
CA PHE A 280 21.63 -44.23 -10.57
C PHE A 280 21.12 -44.39 -12.01
N LYS A 281 21.88 -43.98 -13.05
CA LYS A 281 21.55 -43.91 -14.50
C LYS A 281 20.80 -45.14 -15.10
N LYS A 282 19.56 -45.41 -14.67
CA LYS A 282 18.85 -46.67 -14.96
C LYS A 282 17.89 -46.59 -16.13
N ALA A 283 17.23 -45.44 -16.34
CA ALA A 283 16.23 -45.27 -17.39
C ALA A 283 16.15 -43.81 -17.86
N ILE A 284 17.22 -43.31 -18.47
CA ILE A 284 17.29 -41.94 -18.97
C ILE A 284 16.59 -41.84 -20.33
N ASP A 285 15.50 -41.06 -20.37
CA ASP A 285 14.84 -40.67 -21.62
C ASP A 285 15.36 -39.29 -22.06
N ARG A 286 15.99 -39.25 -23.25
CA ARG A 286 16.64 -38.03 -23.77
C ARG A 286 15.67 -36.86 -23.94
N GLY A 287 14.42 -37.12 -24.33
CA GLY A 287 13.42 -36.07 -24.51
C GLY A 287 12.99 -35.47 -23.18
N ARG A 288 12.78 -36.31 -22.15
CA ARG A 288 12.46 -35.83 -20.80
C ARG A 288 13.62 -35.08 -20.16
N VAL A 289 14.86 -35.53 -20.35
CA VAL A 289 16.04 -34.79 -19.85
C VAL A 289 16.13 -33.43 -20.51
N ALA A 290 16.00 -33.35 -21.85
CA ALA A 290 15.99 -32.07 -22.55
C ALA A 290 14.88 -31.14 -22.04
N ALA A 291 13.67 -31.66 -21.85
CA ALA A 291 12.55 -30.90 -21.30
C ALA A 291 12.81 -30.40 -19.86
N LEU A 292 13.38 -31.25 -18.99
CA LEU A 292 13.77 -30.85 -17.64
C LEU A 292 14.87 -29.78 -17.65
N THR A 293 15.85 -29.87 -18.57
CA THR A 293 16.88 -28.84 -18.72
C THR A 293 16.26 -27.49 -19.08
N VAL A 294 15.30 -27.47 -20.01
CA VAL A 294 14.58 -26.23 -20.38
C VAL A 294 13.80 -25.68 -19.18
N LEU A 295 13.08 -26.53 -18.44
CA LEU A 295 12.32 -26.09 -17.26
C LEU A 295 13.22 -25.59 -16.13
N VAL A 296 14.37 -26.24 -15.91
CA VAL A 296 15.38 -25.79 -14.92
C VAL A 296 15.94 -24.42 -15.34
N ALA A 297 16.31 -24.24 -16.60
CA ALA A 297 16.78 -22.95 -17.11
C ALA A 297 15.70 -21.86 -16.99
N ALA A 298 14.45 -22.19 -17.31
CA ALA A 298 13.32 -21.26 -17.17
C ALA A 298 13.07 -20.85 -15.72
N THR A 299 13.21 -21.77 -14.75
CA THR A 299 13.09 -21.46 -13.31
C THR A 299 14.28 -20.66 -12.78
N ALA A 300 15.49 -20.89 -13.29
CA ALA A 300 16.66 -20.08 -12.96
C ALA A 300 16.53 -18.65 -13.49
N PHE A 301 15.91 -18.48 -14.66
CA PHE A 301 15.62 -17.17 -15.24
C PHE A 301 14.51 -16.44 -14.50
N ALA A 302 13.40 -17.13 -14.20
CA ALA A 302 12.26 -16.55 -13.48
C ALA A 302 11.69 -17.55 -12.46
N ALA A 303 11.68 -17.15 -11.19
CA ALA A 303 11.29 -18.02 -10.07
C ALA A 303 9.88 -18.62 -10.22
N ARG A 304 8.94 -17.90 -10.87
CA ARG A 304 7.58 -18.38 -11.14
C ARG A 304 7.51 -19.74 -11.82
N ASN A 305 8.48 -20.09 -12.67
CA ASN A 305 8.45 -21.35 -13.42
C ASN A 305 8.69 -22.59 -12.53
N GLY A 306 9.10 -22.39 -11.27
CA GLY A 306 9.19 -23.47 -10.27
C GLY A 306 7.88 -24.23 -10.06
N GLU A 307 6.74 -23.57 -10.28
CA GLU A 307 5.40 -24.18 -10.17
C GLU A 307 5.12 -25.25 -11.23
N LEU A 308 5.79 -25.18 -12.38
CA LEU A 308 5.72 -26.17 -13.47
C LEU A 308 6.89 -27.17 -13.41
N LEU A 309 8.05 -26.74 -12.93
CA LEU A 309 9.20 -27.62 -12.72
C LEU A 309 8.89 -28.73 -11.70
N ALA A 310 8.25 -28.39 -10.59
CA ALA A 310 7.95 -29.35 -9.52
C ALA A 310 7.09 -30.56 -9.97
N PRO A 311 5.94 -30.40 -10.64
CA PRO A 311 5.17 -31.54 -11.15
C PRO A 311 5.92 -32.33 -12.24
N ALA A 312 6.75 -31.69 -13.07
CA ALA A 312 7.60 -32.40 -14.03
C ALA A 312 8.66 -33.27 -13.34
N MET A 313 9.29 -32.74 -12.28
CA MET A 313 10.24 -33.49 -11.45
C MET A 313 9.56 -34.68 -10.79
N LEU A 314 8.38 -34.50 -10.18
CA LEU A 314 7.57 -35.60 -9.62
C LEU A 314 7.20 -36.65 -10.69
N ALA A 315 6.76 -36.23 -11.87
CA ALA A 315 6.29 -37.16 -12.91
C ALA A 315 7.42 -37.98 -13.56
N TRP A 316 8.63 -37.45 -13.68
CA TRP A 316 9.71 -38.06 -14.48
C TRP A 316 10.88 -38.60 -13.66
N ILE A 317 11.37 -37.87 -12.65
CA ILE A 317 12.59 -38.24 -11.91
C ILE A 317 12.48 -39.59 -11.19
N PRO A 318 11.40 -39.88 -10.43
CA PRO A 318 11.30 -41.14 -9.68
C PRO A 318 11.38 -42.38 -10.60
N GLY A 319 10.79 -42.31 -11.79
CA GLY A 319 10.83 -43.38 -12.79
C GLY A 319 12.21 -43.54 -13.47
N MET A 320 12.99 -42.46 -13.58
CA MET A 320 14.36 -42.49 -14.09
C MET A 320 15.34 -43.09 -13.08
N LEU A 321 15.18 -42.74 -11.80
CA LEU A 321 16.02 -43.22 -10.70
C LEU A 321 15.77 -44.70 -10.37
N ARG A 322 14.51 -45.16 -10.48
CA ARG A 322 14.06 -46.51 -10.09
C ARG A 322 14.53 -46.93 -8.69
N LEU A 323 14.64 -45.96 -7.77
CA LEU A 323 14.89 -46.22 -6.36
C LEU A 323 13.67 -46.89 -5.74
N LYS A 324 13.91 -47.77 -4.75
CA LYS A 324 12.85 -48.47 -4.02
C LYS A 324 12.86 -48.00 -2.56
N LEU A 325 12.43 -46.76 -2.32
CA LEU A 325 12.20 -46.29 -0.95
C LEU A 325 10.99 -47.03 -0.35
N THR A 326 11.11 -47.41 0.92
CA THR A 326 10.05 -48.12 1.66
C THR A 326 8.92 -47.16 2.02
N ALA A 327 7.68 -47.69 2.11
CA ALA A 327 6.51 -46.90 2.46
C ALA A 327 6.61 -46.29 3.89
N LYS A 328 7.44 -46.87 4.78
CA LYS A 328 7.65 -46.35 6.14
C LYS A 328 8.22 -44.93 6.14
N TYR A 329 9.26 -44.67 5.35
CA TYR A 329 9.85 -43.32 5.29
C TYR A 329 8.88 -42.31 4.67
N ALA A 330 8.12 -42.73 3.65
CA ALA A 330 7.08 -41.91 3.06
C ALA A 330 5.96 -41.59 4.06
N ALA A 331 5.54 -42.55 4.88
CA ALA A 331 4.53 -42.35 5.93
C ALA A 331 5.01 -41.40 7.03
N VAL A 332 6.26 -41.53 7.50
CA VAL A 332 6.84 -40.60 8.49
C VAL A 332 6.87 -39.18 7.92
N LEU A 333 7.37 -39.02 6.69
CA LEU A 333 7.39 -37.71 6.02
C LEU A 333 5.96 -37.16 5.83
N ALA A 334 4.98 -38.00 5.49
CA ALA A 334 3.58 -37.60 5.37
C ALA A 334 3.03 -37.03 6.67
N VAL A 335 3.30 -37.68 7.81
CA VAL A 335 2.86 -37.21 9.13
C VAL A 335 3.52 -35.87 9.47
N VAL A 336 4.83 -35.74 9.24
CA VAL A 336 5.54 -34.48 9.47
C VAL A 336 4.95 -33.35 8.64
N LEU A 337 4.77 -33.56 7.34
CA LEU A 337 4.20 -32.54 6.45
C LEU A 337 2.75 -32.21 6.80
N ALA A 338 1.94 -33.21 7.16
CA ALA A 338 0.56 -32.97 7.58
C ALA A 338 0.48 -32.16 8.89
N ALA A 339 1.46 -32.30 9.80
CA ALA A 339 1.49 -31.58 11.07
C ALA A 339 1.94 -30.12 10.94
N VAL A 340 2.80 -29.78 9.97
CA VAL A 340 3.39 -28.43 9.81
C VAL A 340 2.34 -27.31 9.77
N PRO A 341 1.27 -27.39 8.94
CA PRO A 341 0.24 -26.34 8.89
C PRO A 341 -0.45 -26.08 10.23
N PHE A 342 -0.57 -27.09 11.10
CA PHE A 342 -1.23 -26.96 12.40
C PHE A 342 -0.31 -26.46 13.51
N VAL A 343 1.00 -26.73 13.41
CA VAL A 343 1.99 -26.35 14.45
C VAL A 343 2.64 -25.00 14.16
N TYR A 344 3.02 -24.77 12.90
CA TYR A 344 3.79 -23.59 12.48
C TYR A 344 3.02 -22.67 11.53
N GLY A 345 1.91 -23.15 10.96
CA GLY A 345 1.29 -22.53 9.80
C GLY A 345 2.01 -22.88 8.51
N ILE A 346 1.43 -22.46 7.40
CA ILE A 346 1.94 -22.71 6.05
C ILE A 346 3.07 -21.73 5.75
N PRO A 347 4.30 -22.21 5.47
CA PRO A 347 5.45 -21.34 5.26
C PRO A 347 5.26 -20.33 4.13
N ARG A 348 5.85 -19.14 4.29
CA ARG A 348 5.95 -18.11 3.26
C ARG A 348 7.40 -17.73 3.04
N GLU A 349 7.67 -17.18 1.86
CA GLU A 349 8.99 -16.59 1.56
C GLU A 349 9.18 -15.26 2.28
N ILE A 350 8.13 -14.42 2.33
CA ILE A 350 8.12 -13.13 3.03
C ILE A 350 6.90 -13.06 3.95
N GLY A 351 7.12 -12.56 5.16
CA GLY A 351 6.10 -12.43 6.20
C GLY A 351 5.92 -13.69 7.05
N PRO A 352 5.04 -13.63 8.06
CA PRO A 352 4.76 -14.76 8.94
C PRO A 352 4.08 -15.91 8.18
N PRO A 353 4.17 -17.15 8.68
CA PRO A 353 3.43 -18.29 8.14
C PRO A 353 1.93 -18.02 8.10
N LYS A 354 1.24 -18.55 7.08
CA LYS A 354 -0.21 -18.41 6.97
C LYS A 354 -0.91 -19.45 7.82
N GLN A 355 -1.94 -19.03 8.53
CA GLN A 355 -2.85 -19.97 9.17
C GLN A 355 -3.76 -20.65 8.13
N LEU A 356 -4.23 -21.84 8.46
CA LEU A 356 -5.25 -22.53 7.66
C LEU A 356 -6.53 -21.71 7.66
N GLY A 357 -7.13 -21.54 6.48
CA GLY A 357 -8.38 -20.81 6.35
C GLY A 357 -8.89 -20.82 4.92
N ALA A 358 -10.22 -20.85 4.79
CA ALA A 358 -10.90 -20.78 3.50
C ALA A 358 -11.43 -19.37 3.17
N GLY A 359 -11.33 -18.40 4.07
CA GLY A 359 -11.86 -17.05 3.87
C GLY A 359 -10.91 -16.10 3.14
N VAL A 360 -11.27 -14.83 3.18
CA VAL A 360 -10.42 -13.71 2.77
C VAL A 360 -9.73 -13.11 4.00
N ASP A 361 -8.45 -12.76 3.86
CA ASP A 361 -7.78 -11.93 4.85
C ASP A 361 -8.14 -10.46 4.59
N TRP A 362 -9.23 -9.99 5.21
CA TRP A 362 -9.73 -8.62 5.00
C TRP A 362 -8.79 -7.53 5.52
N SER A 363 -7.81 -7.87 6.37
CA SER A 363 -6.86 -6.91 6.94
C SER A 363 -5.90 -6.29 5.91
N VAL A 364 -5.81 -6.87 4.71
CA VAL A 364 -4.92 -6.40 3.64
C VAL A 364 -5.68 -5.72 2.49
N TYR A 365 -6.99 -5.48 2.61
CA TYR A 365 -7.81 -4.80 1.62
C TYR A 365 -8.44 -3.53 2.19
N PRO A 366 -8.64 -2.47 1.36
CA PRO A 366 -9.09 -1.17 1.83
C PRO A 366 -10.62 -1.16 2.03
N VAL A 367 -11.12 -1.99 2.95
CA VAL A 367 -12.56 -2.14 3.22
C VAL A 367 -13.16 -0.84 3.74
N GLU A 368 -12.50 -0.19 4.70
CA GLU A 368 -12.95 1.07 5.29
C GLU A 368 -13.01 2.20 4.25
N LEU A 369 -11.99 2.31 3.39
CA LEU A 369 -12.00 3.27 2.30
C LEU A 369 -13.12 3.00 1.30
N ALA A 370 -13.35 1.72 0.96
CA ALA A 370 -14.48 1.38 0.10
C ALA A 370 -15.81 1.78 0.73
N SER A 371 -16.00 1.60 2.05
CA SER A 371 -17.20 2.09 2.74
C SER A 371 -17.31 3.62 2.68
N LEU A 372 -16.21 4.35 2.92
CA LEU A 372 -16.18 5.82 2.84
C LEU A 372 -16.56 6.31 1.43
N LEU A 373 -16.03 5.69 0.39
CA LEU A 373 -16.36 6.03 -1.00
C LEU A 373 -17.83 5.70 -1.33
N GLU A 374 -18.35 4.58 -0.83
CA GLU A 374 -19.74 4.18 -1.04
C GLU A 374 -20.74 5.10 -0.34
N GLU A 375 -20.41 5.60 0.85
CA GLU A 375 -21.18 6.61 1.58
C GLU A 375 -21.14 7.99 0.92
N ASN A 376 -20.09 8.28 0.14
CA ASN A 376 -19.84 9.57 -0.48
C ASN A 376 -19.65 9.46 -2.01
N PRO A 377 -20.70 9.05 -2.77
CA PRO A 377 -20.60 8.76 -4.20
C PRO A 377 -20.15 9.97 -5.04
N ALA A 378 -20.43 11.20 -4.58
CA ALA A 378 -19.97 12.42 -5.23
C ALA A 378 -18.43 12.51 -5.34
N LEU A 379 -17.68 11.88 -4.43
CA LEU A 379 -16.22 11.77 -4.56
C LEU A 379 -15.84 10.91 -5.75
N MET A 380 -16.50 9.77 -5.95
CA MET A 380 -16.19 8.85 -7.05
C MET A 380 -16.54 9.47 -8.42
N GLU A 381 -17.69 10.14 -8.51
CA GLU A 381 -18.20 10.72 -9.76
C GLU A 381 -17.36 11.91 -10.27
N ASN A 382 -16.77 12.68 -9.36
CA ASN A 382 -16.01 13.91 -9.69
C ASN A 382 -14.49 13.71 -9.58
N ALA A 383 -14.02 12.51 -9.21
CA ALA A 383 -12.61 12.24 -9.04
C ALA A 383 -11.91 11.89 -10.37
N VAL A 384 -10.77 12.54 -10.60
CA VAL A 384 -9.66 12.05 -11.40
C VAL A 384 -8.69 11.40 -10.42
N VAL A 385 -8.87 10.09 -10.23
CA VAL A 385 -8.16 9.33 -9.20
C VAL A 385 -6.79 8.86 -9.68
N PHE A 386 -5.79 8.93 -8.81
CA PHE A 386 -4.61 8.06 -8.83
C PHE A 386 -4.78 6.96 -7.78
N ASN A 387 -4.42 5.72 -8.11
CA ASN A 387 -4.40 4.60 -7.17
C ASN A 387 -3.14 3.75 -7.34
N THR A 388 -2.65 3.14 -6.27
CA THR A 388 -1.64 2.08 -6.40
C THR A 388 -2.28 0.74 -6.76
N ASN A 389 -1.49 -0.12 -7.40
CA ASN A 389 -1.93 -1.42 -7.93
C ASN A 389 -2.35 -2.43 -6.84
N GLU A 390 -1.78 -2.34 -5.64
CA GLU A 390 -2.02 -3.31 -4.56
C GLU A 390 -3.48 -3.32 -4.09
N ILE A 391 -4.16 -2.17 -4.22
CA ILE A 391 -5.53 -1.96 -3.77
C ILE A 391 -6.55 -1.95 -4.92
N SER A 392 -6.07 -1.81 -6.16
CA SER A 392 -6.93 -1.58 -7.33
C SER A 392 -7.96 -2.70 -7.51
N GLY A 393 -7.51 -3.96 -7.43
CA GLY A 393 -8.39 -5.09 -7.70
C GLY A 393 -9.57 -5.19 -6.75
N TYR A 394 -9.41 -4.81 -5.47
CA TYR A 394 -10.52 -4.79 -4.53
C TYR A 394 -11.51 -3.65 -4.80
N LEU A 395 -11.00 -2.46 -5.12
CA LEU A 395 -11.86 -1.32 -5.48
C LEU A 395 -12.64 -1.62 -6.77
N GLU A 396 -12.03 -2.26 -7.77
CA GLU A 396 -12.70 -2.72 -8.99
C GLU A 396 -13.79 -3.76 -8.70
N PHE A 397 -13.54 -4.68 -7.76
CA PHE A 397 -14.56 -5.62 -7.33
C PHE A 397 -15.76 -4.96 -6.67
N ARG A 398 -15.53 -3.91 -5.87
CA ARG A 398 -16.59 -3.17 -5.18
C ARG A 398 -17.38 -2.25 -6.11
N PHE A 399 -16.70 -1.55 -7.01
CA PHE A 399 -17.30 -0.45 -7.77
C PHE A 399 -17.42 -0.70 -9.27
N GLY A 400 -16.59 -1.58 -9.84
CA GLY A 400 -16.53 -1.82 -11.28
C GLY A 400 -16.39 -0.52 -12.08
N GLU A 401 -17.23 -0.37 -13.10
CA GLU A 401 -17.27 0.81 -13.98
C GLU A 401 -17.69 2.11 -13.27
N ARG A 402 -18.26 2.04 -12.06
CA ARG A 402 -18.72 3.24 -11.32
C ARG A 402 -17.56 4.07 -10.77
N PHE A 403 -16.38 3.48 -10.62
CA PHE A 403 -15.19 4.16 -10.12
C PHE A 403 -13.96 3.70 -10.91
N PRO A 404 -13.83 4.17 -12.17
CA PRO A 404 -12.70 3.78 -12.99
C PRO A 404 -11.40 4.29 -12.35
N LEU A 405 -10.38 3.43 -12.33
CA LEU A 405 -9.10 3.66 -11.67
C LEU A 405 -8.03 4.19 -12.64
N PHE A 406 -6.91 4.70 -12.12
CA PHE A 406 -5.79 5.14 -12.95
C PHE A 406 -5.11 3.97 -13.66
N MET A 407 -4.79 2.93 -12.89
CA MET A 407 -4.09 1.75 -13.37
C MET A 407 -4.37 0.56 -12.44
N ASP A 408 -4.22 -0.64 -12.98
CA ASP A 408 -4.38 -1.90 -12.25
C ASP A 408 -3.31 -2.94 -12.64
N GLY A 409 -3.55 -4.20 -12.25
CA GLY A 409 -2.60 -5.29 -12.45
C GLY A 409 -2.49 -5.83 -13.87
N ARG A 410 -3.25 -5.32 -14.85
CA ARG A 410 -3.25 -5.81 -16.24
C ARG A 410 -2.14 -5.15 -17.06
N CYS A 411 -0.89 -5.48 -16.75
CA CYS A 411 0.30 -4.79 -17.27
C CYS A 411 0.32 -4.57 -18.80
N LEU A 412 -0.10 -5.55 -19.62
CA LEU A 412 -0.08 -5.42 -21.09
C LEU A 412 -1.13 -4.43 -21.64
N LEU A 413 -2.09 -3.99 -20.83
CA LEU A 413 -3.06 -2.99 -21.22
C LEU A 413 -2.41 -1.60 -21.35
N TYR A 414 -1.36 -1.34 -20.57
CA TYR A 414 -0.73 -0.04 -20.42
C TYR A 414 0.56 0.06 -21.26
N PRO A 415 0.73 1.13 -22.07
CA PRO A 415 2.00 1.41 -22.73
C PRO A 415 3.13 1.65 -21.73
N GLU A 416 4.38 1.34 -22.11
CA GLU A 416 5.55 1.52 -21.22
C GLU A 416 5.70 2.94 -20.67
N GLY A 417 5.41 3.98 -21.47
CA GLY A 417 5.48 5.37 -20.99
C GLY A 417 4.47 5.66 -19.89
N LEU A 418 3.24 5.15 -20.00
CA LEU A 418 2.22 5.29 -18.94
C LEU A 418 2.61 4.48 -17.70
N TYR A 419 3.17 3.29 -17.88
CA TYR A 419 3.66 2.47 -16.78
C TYR A 419 4.85 3.13 -16.06
N TRP A 420 5.73 3.80 -16.81
CA TRP A 420 6.84 4.56 -16.24
C TRP A 420 6.33 5.76 -15.43
N ASP A 421 5.38 6.53 -15.97
CA ASP A 421 4.71 7.62 -15.24
C ASP A 421 4.07 7.08 -13.95
N TYR A 422 3.38 5.93 -14.01
CA TYR A 422 2.84 5.25 -12.84
C TYR A 422 3.93 4.93 -11.80
N LEU A 423 5.05 4.35 -12.20
CA LEU A 423 6.13 3.99 -11.28
C LEU A 423 6.73 5.23 -10.62
N MET A 424 6.91 6.33 -11.36
CA MET A 424 7.40 7.61 -10.80
C MET A 424 6.45 8.22 -9.77
N ILE A 425 5.15 7.97 -9.90
CA ILE A 425 4.14 8.44 -8.95
C ILE A 425 4.02 7.48 -7.75
N ALA A 426 3.91 6.18 -8.03
CA ALA A 426 3.70 5.13 -7.03
C ALA A 426 4.92 4.95 -6.11
N GLU A 427 6.12 5.10 -6.67
CA GLU A 427 7.40 5.00 -5.96
C GLU A 427 8.10 6.37 -5.94
N SER A 428 8.91 6.63 -4.91
CA SER A 428 9.73 7.84 -4.76
C SER A 428 11.19 7.44 -4.98
N PRO A 429 11.76 7.71 -6.16
CA PRO A 429 13.13 7.31 -6.46
C PRO A 429 14.18 8.22 -5.78
N GLY A 430 13.76 9.31 -5.12
CA GLY A 430 14.62 10.29 -4.46
C GLY A 430 14.05 11.71 -4.57
N GLU A 431 14.61 12.64 -3.80
CA GLU A 431 14.20 14.06 -3.77
C GLU A 431 14.32 14.75 -5.14
N GLU A 432 15.27 14.32 -5.97
CA GLU A 432 15.50 14.83 -7.32
C GLU A 432 14.32 14.63 -8.29
N PHE A 433 13.38 13.74 -7.96
CA PHE A 433 12.18 13.47 -8.78
C PHE A 433 10.92 14.20 -8.30
N ILE A 434 10.99 14.98 -7.22
CA ILE A 434 9.84 15.70 -6.66
C ILE A 434 9.21 16.65 -7.69
N GLY A 435 10.03 17.41 -8.43
CA GLY A 435 9.55 18.29 -9.51
C GLY A 435 8.80 17.52 -10.60
N LEU A 436 9.34 16.37 -11.03
CA LEU A 436 8.69 15.49 -12.02
C LEU A 436 7.36 14.94 -11.49
N GLN A 437 7.31 14.49 -10.23
CA GLN A 437 6.09 13.96 -9.62
C GLN A 437 4.98 15.01 -9.57
N ASN A 438 5.33 16.24 -9.19
CA ASN A 438 4.37 17.36 -9.21
C ASN A 438 3.90 17.67 -10.63
N ASP A 439 4.79 17.65 -11.62
CA ASP A 439 4.43 17.82 -13.04
C ASP A 439 3.46 16.72 -13.49
N LEU A 440 3.68 15.47 -13.08
CA LEU A 440 2.78 14.35 -13.38
C LEU A 440 1.41 14.52 -12.69
N PHE A 441 1.38 14.96 -11.42
CA PHE A 441 0.12 15.26 -10.73
C PHE A 441 -0.73 16.26 -11.50
N ASN A 442 -0.07 17.31 -12.01
CA ASN A 442 -0.74 18.37 -12.76
C ASN A 442 -1.11 17.94 -14.18
N ARG A 443 -0.23 17.19 -14.87
CA ARG A 443 -0.45 16.68 -16.23
C ARG A 443 -1.65 15.75 -16.30
N TYR A 444 -1.79 14.84 -15.35
CA TYR A 444 -2.95 13.93 -15.27
C TYR A 444 -4.16 14.58 -14.61
N GLY A 445 -3.98 15.73 -13.94
CA GLY A 445 -5.07 16.47 -13.33
C GLY A 445 -5.66 15.78 -12.11
N PHE A 446 -4.87 14.99 -11.38
CA PHE A 446 -5.39 14.25 -10.21
C PHE A 446 -6.01 15.21 -9.21
N ASN A 447 -7.16 14.81 -8.64
CA ASN A 447 -7.82 15.51 -7.54
C ASN A 447 -8.18 14.55 -6.37
N LEU A 448 -7.95 13.25 -6.54
CA LEU A 448 -8.03 12.22 -5.52
C LEU A 448 -6.83 11.27 -5.65
N LEU A 449 -6.14 11.00 -4.55
CA LEU A 449 -5.00 10.10 -4.50
C LEU A 449 -5.27 8.99 -3.49
N ILE A 450 -5.03 7.75 -3.89
CA ILE A 450 -5.23 6.57 -3.05
C ILE A 450 -3.97 5.69 -3.07
N TYR A 451 -3.21 5.73 -1.99
CA TYR A 451 -1.97 4.96 -1.86
C TYR A 451 -2.14 3.78 -0.91
N ASN A 452 -1.45 2.67 -1.19
CA ASN A 452 -1.18 1.63 -0.20
C ASN A 452 -0.01 2.06 0.72
N THR A 453 -0.23 2.17 2.04
CA THR A 453 0.74 2.74 3.01
C THR A 453 1.91 1.82 3.39
N ARG A 454 2.50 1.12 2.43
CA ARG A 454 3.63 0.19 2.68
C ARG A 454 4.97 0.67 2.15
N SER A 455 5.02 1.80 1.46
CA SER A 455 6.25 2.36 0.89
C SER A 455 6.56 3.72 1.49
N SER A 456 7.65 3.80 2.28
CA SER A 456 8.24 5.06 2.77
C SER A 456 8.76 5.96 1.66
N SER A 457 8.79 5.44 0.44
CA SER A 457 9.23 6.11 -0.76
C SER A 457 8.07 6.12 -1.75
N SER A 458 7.02 6.90 -1.50
CA SER A 458 5.92 7.11 -2.45
C SER A 458 5.59 8.60 -2.56
N SER A 459 5.04 9.05 -3.68
CA SER A 459 4.74 10.49 -3.85
C SER A 459 3.56 10.99 -3.01
N VAL A 460 2.94 10.13 -2.18
CA VAL A 460 2.00 10.55 -1.15
C VAL A 460 2.63 11.52 -0.14
N TYR A 461 3.93 11.38 0.16
CA TYR A 461 4.65 12.33 1.01
C TYR A 461 4.82 13.70 0.35
N LEU A 462 4.91 13.73 -0.99
CA LEU A 462 4.85 14.99 -1.72
C LEU A 462 3.44 15.60 -1.62
N ALA A 463 2.39 14.78 -1.75
CA ALA A 463 1.01 15.27 -1.56
C ALA A 463 0.81 15.85 -0.15
N ALA A 464 1.28 15.18 0.90
CA ALA A 464 1.20 15.66 2.29
C ALA A 464 1.84 17.04 2.49
N LYS A 465 2.95 17.31 1.77
CA LYS A 465 3.65 18.60 1.84
C LYS A 465 3.01 19.70 1.00
N LEU A 466 2.10 19.39 0.08
CA LEU A 466 1.53 20.35 -0.87
C LEU A 466 0.19 20.91 -0.36
N PRO A 467 0.00 22.24 -0.27
CA PRO A 467 -1.13 22.84 0.43
C PRO A 467 -2.51 22.56 -0.19
N GLN A 468 -2.56 22.25 -1.49
CA GLN A 468 -3.81 21.95 -2.18
C GLN A 468 -4.38 20.57 -1.82
N TRP A 469 -3.57 19.67 -1.25
CA TRP A 469 -3.96 18.32 -0.89
C TRP A 469 -4.25 18.24 0.60
N VAL A 470 -5.36 17.59 0.94
CA VAL A 470 -5.74 17.34 2.33
C VAL A 470 -6.01 15.85 2.54
N PRO A 471 -5.55 15.26 3.66
CA PRO A 471 -5.87 13.88 3.97
C PRO A 471 -7.34 13.76 4.35
N ILE A 472 -8.04 12.77 3.79
CA ILE A 472 -9.44 12.44 4.14
C ILE A 472 -9.57 11.11 4.89
N GLN A 473 -8.58 10.24 4.73
CA GLN A 473 -8.48 8.98 5.46
C GLN A 473 -7.04 8.49 5.45
N ILE A 474 -6.51 8.14 6.62
CA ILE A 474 -5.20 7.50 6.74
C ILE A 474 -5.31 6.36 7.74
N CYS A 475 -4.95 5.15 7.30
CA CYS A 475 -4.90 3.97 8.14
C CYS A 475 -3.65 3.14 7.86
N SER A 476 -3.50 2.02 8.55
CA SER A 476 -2.37 1.10 8.41
C SER A 476 -2.21 0.48 7.02
N LEU A 477 -3.23 0.58 6.16
CA LEU A 477 -3.23 0.03 4.80
C LEU A 477 -3.29 1.09 3.69
N THR A 478 -4.01 2.20 3.88
CA THR A 478 -4.16 3.23 2.85
C THR A 478 -3.98 4.64 3.37
N SER A 479 -3.44 5.50 2.49
CA SER A 479 -3.41 6.95 2.64
C SER A 479 -4.18 7.56 1.48
N THR A 480 -5.23 8.31 1.82
CA THR A 480 -6.13 8.91 0.86
C THR A 480 -6.15 10.43 1.00
N TYR A 481 -5.83 11.12 -0.08
CA TYR A 481 -5.78 12.57 -0.16
C TYR A 481 -6.73 13.07 -1.23
N ALA A 482 -7.46 14.15 -0.93
CA ALA A 482 -8.26 14.86 -1.91
C ALA A 482 -7.73 16.29 -2.08
N LYS A 483 -7.88 16.86 -3.28
CA LYS A 483 -7.71 18.30 -3.43
C LYS A 483 -8.80 19.02 -2.67
N TRP A 484 -8.47 20.09 -1.94
CA TRP A 484 -9.47 20.88 -1.20
C TRP A 484 -10.64 21.32 -2.11
N LYS A 485 -10.33 21.75 -3.33
CA LYS A 485 -11.32 22.13 -4.35
C LYS A 485 -12.34 21.03 -4.67
N LEU A 486 -11.92 19.75 -4.71
CA LEU A 486 -12.85 18.63 -4.93
C LEU A 486 -13.85 18.53 -3.79
N LEU A 487 -13.40 18.74 -2.55
CA LEU A 487 -14.26 18.69 -1.37
C LEU A 487 -15.25 19.86 -1.35
N GLU A 488 -14.81 21.07 -1.72
CA GLU A 488 -15.71 22.24 -1.84
C GLU A 488 -16.77 22.03 -2.92
N GLU A 489 -16.39 21.52 -4.09
CA GLU A 489 -17.32 21.28 -5.20
C GLU A 489 -18.35 20.17 -4.87
N THR A 490 -17.99 19.26 -3.96
CA THR A 490 -18.86 18.14 -3.55
C THR A 490 -19.57 18.36 -2.21
N GLY A 491 -19.25 19.42 -1.47
CA GLY A 491 -19.79 19.71 -0.13
C GLY A 491 -19.32 18.73 0.95
N LEU A 492 -18.10 18.19 0.82
CA LEU A 492 -17.52 17.14 1.65
C LEU A 492 -16.29 17.62 2.45
N GLU A 493 -16.21 18.91 2.74
CA GLU A 493 -15.12 19.53 3.50
C GLU A 493 -14.99 18.96 4.92
N SER A 494 -16.06 18.38 5.46
CA SER A 494 -16.08 17.72 6.77
C SER A 494 -15.23 16.44 6.82
N LEU A 495 -14.91 15.84 5.67
CA LEU A 495 -14.05 14.66 5.58
C LEU A 495 -12.56 15.00 5.71
N ALA A 496 -12.18 16.26 5.47
CA ALA A 496 -10.78 16.66 5.52
C ALA A 496 -10.26 16.68 6.96
N PHE A 497 -9.10 16.06 7.17
CA PHE A 497 -8.29 16.30 8.36
C PHE A 497 -7.49 17.59 8.15
N ARG A 498 -7.79 18.61 8.95
CA ARG A 498 -7.33 20.00 8.79
C ARG A 498 -6.20 20.38 9.72
N TYR A 499 -6.03 19.69 10.85
CA TYR A 499 -5.10 20.09 11.91
C TYR A 499 -3.90 19.15 12.02
N PHE A 500 -4.01 17.91 11.55
CA PHE A 500 -2.92 16.95 11.60
C PHE A 500 -2.87 16.08 10.36
N ASP A 501 -1.70 16.07 9.73
CA ASP A 501 -1.30 15.09 8.74
C ASP A 501 -0.19 14.19 9.32
N PRO A 502 -0.42 12.88 9.48
CA PRO A 502 0.62 11.96 9.98
C PRO A 502 1.81 11.78 9.03
N LEU A 503 1.67 12.11 7.75
CA LEU A 503 2.76 12.05 6.76
C LEU A 503 3.56 13.35 6.70
N ASP A 504 3.03 14.46 7.20
CA ASP A 504 3.72 15.74 7.40
C ASP A 504 3.38 16.36 8.77
N PRO A 505 3.83 15.76 9.89
CA PRO A 505 3.43 16.20 11.22
C PRO A 505 4.19 17.45 11.71
N GLY A 506 5.10 18.01 10.92
CA GLY A 506 6.06 19.03 11.34
C GLY A 506 5.41 20.29 11.92
N GLU A 507 4.43 20.87 11.22
CA GLU A 507 3.71 22.06 11.70
C GLU A 507 2.96 21.76 13.01
N PHE A 508 2.29 20.61 13.09
CA PHE A 508 1.53 20.21 14.27
C PHE A 508 2.42 19.99 15.50
N ILE A 509 3.54 19.28 15.35
CA ILE A 509 4.48 19.01 16.45
C ILE A 509 5.14 20.31 16.94
N SER A 510 5.45 21.23 16.03
CA SER A 510 6.05 22.53 16.37
C SER A 510 5.07 23.52 16.99
N THR A 511 3.76 23.27 16.90
CA THR A 511 2.73 24.15 17.42
C THR A 511 2.54 23.91 18.93
N PRO A 512 2.70 24.92 19.80
CA PRO A 512 2.46 24.76 21.22
C PRO A 512 1.01 24.33 21.52
N LEU A 513 0.82 23.44 22.50
CA LEU A 513 -0.49 22.85 22.81
C LEU A 513 -1.58 23.89 23.14
N TYR A 514 -1.24 25.04 23.71
CA TYR A 514 -2.20 26.12 23.99
C TYR A 514 -2.65 26.89 22.74
N GLN A 515 -1.99 26.71 21.59
CA GLN A 515 -2.38 27.32 20.31
C GLN A 515 -3.26 26.40 19.46
N LEU A 516 -3.37 25.10 19.80
CA LEU A 516 -4.29 24.20 19.10
C LEU A 516 -5.75 24.61 19.38
N PRO A 517 -6.60 24.78 18.36
CA PRO A 517 -7.99 25.18 18.57
C PRO A 517 -8.82 24.00 19.11
N SER A 518 -9.84 24.30 19.92
CA SER A 518 -10.74 23.28 20.48
C SER A 518 -11.53 22.53 19.40
N SER A 519 -11.72 23.13 18.22
CA SER A 519 -12.30 22.49 17.04
C SER A 519 -11.47 21.33 16.48
N ALA A 520 -10.17 21.22 16.83
CA ALA A 520 -9.33 20.10 16.43
C ALA A 520 -9.65 18.82 17.20
N LEU A 521 -10.32 18.90 18.36
CA LEU A 521 -10.51 17.77 19.25
C LEU A 521 -11.24 16.59 18.60
N SER A 522 -12.30 16.85 17.83
CA SER A 522 -13.06 15.78 17.18
C SER A 522 -12.23 15.04 16.12
N GLU A 523 -11.47 15.80 15.33
CA GLU A 523 -10.60 15.28 14.29
C GLU A 523 -9.46 14.44 14.88
N LEU A 524 -8.75 14.98 15.88
CA LEU A 524 -7.62 14.31 16.51
C LEU A 524 -8.05 13.03 17.25
N LYS A 525 -9.28 12.97 17.79
CA LYS A 525 -9.84 11.74 18.37
C LYS A 525 -9.99 10.63 17.33
N ILE A 526 -10.56 10.95 16.16
CA ILE A 526 -10.73 9.99 15.06
C ILE A 526 -9.36 9.44 14.64
N GLN A 527 -8.38 10.32 14.43
CA GLN A 527 -7.04 9.92 14.02
C GLN A 527 -6.28 9.15 15.11
N ARG A 528 -6.45 9.52 16.38
CA ARG A 528 -5.87 8.81 17.52
C ARG A 528 -6.34 7.36 17.52
N ASP A 529 -7.63 7.13 17.31
CA ASP A 529 -8.22 5.79 17.30
C ASP A 529 -7.72 4.97 16.08
N GLN A 530 -7.35 5.62 14.98
CA GLN A 530 -6.81 4.98 13.77
C GLN A 530 -5.29 4.71 13.81
N LEU A 531 -4.50 5.62 14.39
CA LEU A 531 -3.03 5.63 14.27
C LEU A 531 -2.30 5.29 15.58
N GLY A 532 -2.93 5.48 16.74
CA GLY A 532 -2.38 5.10 18.05
C GLY A 532 -1.06 5.80 18.42
N SER A 533 -0.85 7.06 18.01
CA SER A 533 0.41 7.77 18.31
C SER A 533 0.37 8.46 19.68
N ARG A 534 1.49 8.39 20.41
CA ARG A 534 1.65 9.05 21.72
C ARG A 534 1.47 10.58 21.63
N VAL A 535 1.94 11.16 20.54
CA VAL A 535 1.80 12.59 20.23
C VAL A 535 0.32 12.96 20.12
N LEU A 536 -0.47 12.19 19.36
CA LEU A 536 -1.92 12.40 19.26
C LEU A 536 -2.63 12.22 20.60
N ASN A 537 -2.23 11.24 21.41
CA ASN A 537 -2.79 11.04 22.75
C ASN A 537 -2.63 12.30 23.61
N HIS A 538 -1.42 12.83 23.72
CA HIS A 538 -1.18 14.05 24.50
C HIS A 538 -1.94 15.26 23.95
N ALA A 539 -2.03 15.43 22.62
CA ALA A 539 -2.81 16.53 22.04
C ALA A 539 -4.31 16.42 22.39
N VAL A 540 -4.87 15.22 22.30
CA VAL A 540 -6.27 14.96 22.68
C VAL A 540 -6.49 15.21 24.16
N GLU A 541 -5.63 14.67 25.03
CA GLU A 541 -5.69 14.89 26.48
C GLU A 541 -5.57 16.36 26.86
N ALA A 542 -4.63 17.07 26.24
CA ALA A 542 -4.43 18.51 26.45
C ALA A 542 -5.68 19.31 26.07
N LEU A 543 -6.26 19.07 24.89
CA LEU A 543 -7.47 19.75 24.45
C LEU A 543 -8.68 19.43 25.35
N GLN A 544 -8.84 18.17 25.78
CA GLN A 544 -9.88 17.78 26.73
C GLN A 544 -9.68 18.49 28.07
N PHE A 545 -8.47 18.47 28.61
CA PHE A 545 -8.11 19.12 29.86
C PHE A 545 -8.44 20.61 29.86
N ARG A 546 -8.12 21.34 28.78
CA ARG A 546 -8.47 22.76 28.67
C ARG A 546 -9.98 22.98 28.66
N SER A 547 -10.72 22.14 27.94
CA SER A 547 -12.17 22.29 27.74
C SER A 547 -13.02 21.84 28.92
N ASP A 548 -12.55 20.86 29.71
CA ASP A 548 -13.27 20.22 30.79
C ASP A 548 -12.45 20.28 32.08
N THR A 549 -12.93 21.04 33.06
CA THR A 549 -12.27 21.20 34.35
C THR A 549 -12.31 19.95 35.21
N SER A 550 -13.19 18.98 34.91
CA SER A 550 -13.30 17.70 35.61
C SER A 550 -12.42 16.60 35.02
N PHE A 551 -11.84 16.83 33.83
CA PHE A 551 -10.98 15.87 33.16
C PHE A 551 -9.58 15.84 33.76
N THR A 552 -9.07 14.63 34.01
CA THR A 552 -7.69 14.36 34.44
C THR A 552 -6.98 13.57 33.34
N PRO A 553 -5.85 14.06 32.80
CA PRO A 553 -5.02 13.36 31.82
C PRO A 553 -4.43 12.06 32.40
N GLU A 554 -4.24 11.04 31.56
CA GLU A 554 -3.63 9.77 31.95
C GLU A 554 -2.17 9.71 31.51
N LEU A 555 -1.31 10.52 32.14
CA LEU A 555 0.12 10.57 31.82
C LEU A 555 0.91 9.47 32.52
N ASP A 556 1.80 8.78 31.78
CA ASP A 556 2.83 7.91 32.37
C ASP A 556 3.81 8.76 33.20
N GLU A 557 4.04 8.39 34.46
CA GLU A 557 4.97 9.07 35.37
C GLU A 557 6.40 9.15 34.82
N ASN A 558 6.80 8.20 33.96
CA ASN A 558 8.12 8.16 33.35
C ASN A 558 8.23 8.97 32.05
N ASP A 559 7.12 9.47 31.51
CA ASP A 559 7.16 10.29 30.30
C ASP A 559 7.81 11.63 30.57
N ARG A 560 8.91 11.97 29.89
CA ARG A 560 9.54 13.29 29.99
C ARG A 560 9.47 14.09 28.70
N GLY A 561 8.54 13.72 27.80
CA GLY A 561 8.30 14.46 26.56
C GLY A 561 7.76 15.87 26.81
N ILE A 562 8.06 16.78 25.88
CA ILE A 562 7.69 18.21 25.95
C ILE A 562 6.18 18.39 26.23
N TRP A 563 5.33 17.64 25.52
CA TRP A 563 3.88 17.73 25.68
C TRP A 563 3.38 17.14 27.01
N ALA A 564 4.00 16.07 27.51
CA ALA A 564 3.69 15.53 28.84
C ALA A 564 4.06 16.53 29.95
N GLU A 565 5.25 17.14 29.87
CA GLU A 565 5.66 18.19 30.82
C GLU A 565 4.79 19.45 30.71
N THR A 566 4.31 19.80 29.52
CA THR A 566 3.35 20.89 29.33
C THR A 566 2.03 20.61 30.08
N ILE A 567 1.49 19.39 29.93
CA ILE A 567 0.24 19.01 30.62
C ILE A 567 0.45 18.98 32.15
N ARG A 568 1.59 18.47 32.65
CA ARG A 568 1.92 18.52 34.09
C ARG A 568 2.04 19.95 34.61
N CYS A 569 2.62 20.86 33.81
CA CYS A 569 2.64 22.27 34.12
C CYS A 569 1.21 22.81 34.31
N TRP A 570 0.30 22.46 33.41
CA TRP A 570 -1.10 22.87 33.49
C TRP A 570 -1.84 22.29 34.71
N GLU A 571 -1.61 21.02 35.06
CA GLU A 571 -2.15 20.38 36.27
C GLU A 571 -1.67 21.08 37.56
N ASN A 572 -0.36 21.40 37.62
CA ASN A 572 0.22 22.13 38.74
C ASN A 572 -0.31 23.56 38.84
N CYS A 573 -0.50 24.25 37.71
CA CYS A 573 -1.14 25.57 37.69
C CYS A 573 -2.58 25.51 38.21
N ARG A 574 -3.38 24.54 37.73
CA ARG A 574 -4.78 24.36 38.15
C ARG A 574 -4.92 24.01 39.62
N SER A 575 -3.97 23.25 40.18
CA SER A 575 -3.92 22.91 41.60
C SER A 575 -3.30 23.99 42.49
N GLY A 576 -2.79 25.08 41.90
CA GLY A 576 -2.16 26.19 42.63
C GLY A 576 -0.70 25.94 43.04
N ASN A 577 -0.09 24.83 42.63
CA ASN A 577 1.32 24.52 42.90
C ASN A 577 2.24 25.16 41.84
N LEU A 578 2.36 26.49 41.86
CA LEU A 578 3.12 27.24 40.86
C LEU A 578 4.63 26.93 40.86
N GLN A 579 5.19 26.50 41.99
CA GLN A 579 6.60 26.10 42.06
C GLN A 579 6.88 24.82 41.26
N ALA A 580 6.00 23.81 41.38
CA ALA A 580 6.09 22.61 40.56
C ALA A 580 5.76 22.90 39.09
N ALA A 581 4.81 23.81 38.83
CA ALA A 581 4.48 24.26 37.48
C ALA A 581 5.68 24.91 36.78
N ALA A 582 6.49 25.71 37.50
CA ALA A 582 7.68 26.35 36.95
C ALA A 582 8.77 25.32 36.57
N ALA A 583 8.95 24.28 37.39
CA ALA A 583 9.88 23.20 37.08
C ALA A 583 9.48 22.44 35.82
N SER A 584 8.19 22.08 35.67
CA SER A 584 7.69 21.45 34.45
C SER A 584 7.75 22.38 33.24
N ALA A 585 7.42 23.67 33.39
CA ALA A 585 7.53 24.64 32.30
C ALA A 585 8.97 24.78 31.79
N ALA A 586 9.96 24.86 32.69
CA ALA A 586 11.37 24.91 32.32
C ALA A 586 11.82 23.66 31.55
N ALA A 587 11.28 22.48 31.90
CA ALA A 587 11.58 21.22 31.20
C ALA A 587 11.05 21.18 29.75
N THR A 588 10.07 22.01 29.39
CA THR A 588 9.53 22.07 28.02
C THR A 588 10.41 22.85 27.04
N GLY A 589 11.20 23.81 27.54
CA GLY A 589 11.89 24.80 26.70
C GLY A 589 10.97 25.86 26.07
N ASP A 590 9.65 25.85 26.33
CA ASP A 590 8.73 26.88 25.84
C ASP A 590 8.82 28.13 26.73
N LEU A 591 9.43 29.18 26.18
CA LEU A 591 9.64 30.46 26.85
C LEU A 591 8.32 31.18 27.19
N SER A 592 7.31 31.06 26.34
CA SER A 592 5.99 31.66 26.60
C SER A 592 5.27 30.94 27.75
N LEU A 593 5.42 29.63 27.86
CA LEU A 593 4.90 28.85 28.99
C LEU A 593 5.63 29.22 30.29
N GLN A 594 6.95 29.32 30.26
CA GLN A 594 7.76 29.72 31.41
C GLN A 594 7.40 31.12 31.91
N SER A 595 7.33 32.10 31.00
CA SER A 595 6.91 33.47 31.34
C SER A 595 5.46 33.53 31.82
N ALA A 596 4.55 32.71 31.28
CA ALA A 596 3.16 32.65 31.78
C ALA A 596 3.09 32.12 33.22
N VAL A 597 3.84 31.08 33.57
CA VAL A 597 3.91 30.57 34.95
C VAL A 597 4.54 31.60 35.89
N SER A 598 5.64 32.23 35.47
CA SER A 598 6.28 33.30 36.24
C SER A 598 5.28 34.43 36.52
N TRP A 599 4.56 34.87 35.50
CA TRP A 599 3.53 35.92 35.63
C TRP A 599 2.43 35.57 36.63
N LEU A 600 1.96 34.31 36.64
CA LEU A 600 0.97 33.86 37.63
C LEU A 600 1.56 33.79 39.05
N GLN A 601 2.85 33.57 39.20
CA GLN A 601 3.53 33.44 40.49
C GLN A 601 3.86 34.78 41.15
N ASN A 602 4.39 35.75 40.41
CA ASN A 602 4.89 37.01 40.96
C ASN A 602 4.43 38.27 40.19
N GLY A 603 3.70 38.12 39.08
CA GLY A 603 3.28 39.25 38.23
C GLY A 603 4.39 39.86 37.39
N GLU A 604 5.49 39.13 37.17
CA GLU A 604 6.64 39.51 36.36
C GLU A 604 6.90 38.45 35.27
N PHE A 605 7.59 38.84 34.20
CA PHE A 605 7.99 37.91 33.14
C PHE A 605 9.27 37.16 33.52
N ALA A 606 9.48 35.95 32.98
CA ALA A 606 10.74 35.24 33.15
C ALA A 606 11.82 35.91 32.28
N GLU A 607 12.98 36.24 32.87
CA GLU A 607 14.18 36.73 32.15
C GLU A 607 13.97 37.93 31.19
N ASN A 608 12.95 38.77 31.41
CA ASN A 608 12.50 39.83 30.48
C ASN A 608 12.04 39.32 29.10
N GLU A 609 11.57 38.08 29.03
CA GLU A 609 10.97 37.52 27.81
C GLU A 609 9.46 37.63 27.83
N GLY A 610 8.90 38.13 26.72
CA GLY A 610 7.47 38.31 26.54
C GLY A 610 6.65 37.01 26.60
N ILE A 611 5.32 37.13 26.49
CA ILE A 611 4.40 35.98 26.47
C ILE A 611 3.67 35.94 25.12
N ALA A 612 3.81 34.86 24.35
CA ALA A 612 3.12 34.65 23.07
C ALA A 612 3.22 35.84 22.09
N GLY A 613 4.41 36.44 21.98
CA GLY A 613 4.66 37.63 21.14
C GLY A 613 4.18 38.96 21.75
N ILE A 614 3.82 38.99 23.04
CA ILE A 614 3.57 40.22 23.80
C ILE A 614 4.90 40.70 24.41
N PRO A 615 5.47 41.81 23.95
CA PRO A 615 6.73 42.33 24.47
C PRO A 615 6.57 42.91 25.89
N VAL A 616 7.64 42.84 26.69
CA VAL A 616 7.63 43.20 28.13
C VAL A 616 7.28 44.66 28.36
N GLU A 617 7.66 45.53 27.42
CA GLU A 617 7.45 46.98 27.43
C GLU A 617 5.95 47.36 27.44
N ILE A 618 5.06 46.44 27.05
CA ILE A 618 3.62 46.71 27.06
C ILE A 618 3.02 46.60 28.46
N ALA A 619 3.71 46.01 29.45
CA ALA A 619 3.17 45.77 30.79
C ALA A 619 3.04 47.01 31.71
N GLU A 620 3.22 48.21 31.18
CA GLU A 620 3.24 49.47 31.94
C GLU A 620 1.89 49.89 32.53
N THR A 621 0.78 49.50 31.90
CA THR A 621 -0.56 49.95 32.32
C THR A 621 -1.36 48.84 33.01
N ARG A 622 -2.21 49.23 33.98
CA ARG A 622 -3.13 48.31 34.69
C ARG A 622 -3.92 47.40 33.74
N TRP A 623 -4.43 47.95 32.64
CA TRP A 623 -5.24 47.22 31.68
C TRP A 623 -4.41 46.29 30.78
N ASN A 624 -3.17 46.67 30.46
CA ASN A 624 -2.25 45.77 29.76
C ASN A 624 -1.86 44.58 30.65
N ARG A 625 -1.57 44.83 31.94
CA ARG A 625 -1.32 43.75 32.92
C ARG A 625 -2.50 42.78 33.02
N LYS A 626 -3.74 43.26 32.92
CA LYS A 626 -4.92 42.38 32.89
C LYS A 626 -5.00 41.54 31.61
N ALA A 627 -4.73 42.11 30.44
CA ALA A 627 -4.67 41.34 29.19
C ALA A 627 -3.55 40.27 29.21
N ILE A 628 -2.39 40.59 29.79
CA ILE A 628 -1.29 39.64 30.00
C ILE A 628 -1.72 38.52 30.95
N HIS A 629 -2.39 38.86 32.05
CA HIS A 629 -2.90 37.87 33.00
C HIS A 629 -3.90 36.89 32.36
N ILE A 630 -4.86 37.40 31.57
CA ILE A 630 -5.80 36.57 30.79
C ILE A 630 -5.03 35.62 29.86
N THR A 631 -3.98 36.12 29.20
CA THR A 631 -3.15 35.31 28.29
C THR A 631 -2.33 34.26 29.05
N ALA A 632 -1.81 34.58 30.23
CA ALA A 632 -1.07 33.64 31.07
C ALA A 632 -1.97 32.51 31.59
N LEU A 633 -3.21 32.82 31.99
CA LEU A 633 -4.23 31.81 32.32
C LEU A 633 -4.49 30.87 31.14
N TRP A 634 -4.58 31.40 29.92
CA TRP A 634 -4.79 30.58 28.72
C TRP A 634 -3.62 29.63 28.44
N ILE A 635 -2.39 30.17 28.41
CA ILE A 635 -1.17 29.40 28.09
C ILE A 635 -0.92 28.28 29.11
N THR A 636 -1.31 28.50 30.36
CA THR A 636 -1.22 27.50 31.44
C THR A 636 -2.41 26.53 31.49
N GLY A 637 -3.21 26.46 30.42
CA GLY A 637 -4.28 25.47 30.27
C GLY A 637 -5.56 25.79 31.05
N GLN A 638 -5.70 27.00 31.60
CA GLN A 638 -6.85 27.45 32.40
C GLN A 638 -7.86 28.22 31.54
N GLN A 639 -8.33 27.58 30.46
CA GLN A 639 -9.21 28.19 29.45
C GLN A 639 -10.46 28.85 30.07
N THR A 640 -11.19 28.16 30.95
CA THR A 640 -12.42 28.69 31.56
C THR A 640 -12.15 29.94 32.40
N ALA A 641 -11.05 29.97 33.15
CA ALA A 641 -10.67 31.13 33.95
C ALA A 641 -10.27 32.31 33.05
N ALA A 642 -9.49 32.05 32.00
CA ALA A 642 -9.07 33.06 31.04
C ALA A 642 -10.27 33.73 30.34
N LEU A 643 -11.24 32.94 29.85
CA LEU A 643 -12.42 33.47 29.17
C LEU A 643 -13.37 34.19 30.14
N CYS A 644 -13.52 33.71 31.37
CA CYS A 644 -14.30 34.40 32.41
C CYS A 644 -13.71 35.79 32.73
N GLU A 645 -12.39 35.87 32.92
CA GLU A 645 -11.70 37.15 33.09
C GLU A 645 -11.80 38.05 31.86
N ALA A 646 -11.73 37.47 30.65
CA ALA A 646 -11.90 38.22 29.42
C ALA A 646 -13.28 38.90 29.38
N ASP A 647 -14.38 38.16 29.59
CA ASP A 647 -15.73 38.75 29.59
C ASP A 647 -15.93 39.81 30.68
N LEU A 648 -15.29 39.66 31.84
CA LEU A 648 -15.38 40.65 32.93
C LEU A 648 -14.68 41.97 32.60
N PHE A 649 -13.58 41.95 31.87
CA PHE A 649 -12.71 43.12 31.69
C PHE A 649 -12.61 43.65 30.26
N VAL A 650 -13.16 42.95 29.25
CA VAL A 650 -12.95 43.27 27.82
C VAL A 650 -13.23 44.73 27.45
N ASP A 651 -14.28 45.34 28.01
CA ASP A 651 -14.64 46.73 27.71
C ASP A 651 -13.59 47.74 28.20
N SER A 652 -12.88 47.39 29.27
CA SER A 652 -11.82 48.21 29.89
C SER A 652 -10.43 47.97 29.29
N LEU A 653 -10.26 46.91 28.50
CA LEU A 653 -8.97 46.59 27.88
C LEU A 653 -8.60 47.60 26.80
N ARG A 654 -7.29 47.77 26.60
CA ARG A 654 -6.76 48.49 25.43
C ARG A 654 -7.08 47.72 24.15
N PRO A 655 -7.12 48.37 22.96
CA PRO A 655 -7.49 47.71 21.71
C PRO A 655 -6.73 46.41 21.42
N TRP A 656 -5.43 46.36 21.69
CA TRP A 656 -4.63 45.14 21.50
C TRP A 656 -5.05 44.01 22.46
N GLY A 657 -5.44 44.33 23.70
CA GLY A 657 -5.92 43.34 24.68
C GLY A 657 -7.30 42.78 24.30
N ILE A 658 -8.15 43.61 23.68
CA ILE A 658 -9.42 43.16 23.09
C ILE A 658 -9.15 42.20 21.92
N ALA A 659 -8.21 42.55 21.03
CA ALA A 659 -7.82 41.69 19.92
C ALA A 659 -7.18 40.37 20.38
N GLN A 660 -6.39 40.41 21.46
CA GLN A 660 -5.86 39.21 22.12
C GLN A 660 -6.99 38.32 22.63
N CYS A 661 -7.98 38.87 23.33
CA CYS A 661 -9.15 38.11 23.77
C CYS A 661 -9.93 37.54 22.58
N ALA A 662 -10.09 38.30 21.49
CA ALA A 662 -10.72 37.83 20.26
C ALA A 662 -10.04 36.57 19.71
N TRP A 663 -8.70 36.54 19.67
CA TRP A 663 -7.95 35.36 19.27
C TRP A 663 -8.17 34.16 20.21
N LEU A 664 -8.21 34.37 21.53
CA LEU A 664 -8.51 33.30 22.49
C LEU A 664 -9.92 32.72 22.30
N TYR A 665 -10.93 33.56 22.03
CA TYR A 665 -12.28 33.08 21.67
C TYR A 665 -12.30 32.31 20.35
N SER A 666 -11.48 32.69 19.37
CA SER A 666 -11.33 31.91 18.14
C SER A 666 -10.77 30.52 18.44
N LEU A 667 -9.71 30.43 19.26
CA LEU A 667 -9.13 29.15 19.67
C LEU A 667 -10.09 28.29 20.51
N SER A 668 -10.98 28.89 21.30
CA SER A 668 -11.98 28.15 22.07
C SER A 668 -13.12 27.59 21.21
N GLY A 669 -13.19 27.99 19.93
CA GLY A 669 -14.25 27.61 18.98
C GLY A 669 -15.42 28.58 18.92
N ASN A 670 -15.42 29.67 19.70
CA ASN A 670 -16.47 30.69 19.67
C ASN A 670 -16.16 31.79 18.63
N GLN A 671 -16.31 31.43 17.35
CA GLN A 671 -16.01 32.32 16.23
C GLN A 671 -16.90 33.58 16.18
N VAL A 672 -18.14 33.50 16.68
CA VAL A 672 -19.05 34.65 16.74
C VAL A 672 -18.49 35.72 17.67
N ARG A 673 -18.17 35.33 18.92
CA ARG A 673 -17.59 36.26 19.90
C ARG A 673 -16.21 36.76 19.47
N ALA A 674 -15.41 35.89 18.85
CA ALA A 674 -14.12 36.28 18.29
C ALA A 674 -14.26 37.38 17.22
N GLY A 675 -15.22 37.24 16.30
CA GLY A 675 -15.51 38.24 15.27
C GLY A 675 -16.00 39.58 15.85
N GLU A 676 -16.89 39.55 16.84
CA GLU A 676 -17.36 40.75 17.55
C GLU A 676 -16.20 41.54 18.17
N LEU A 677 -15.35 40.84 18.94
CA LEU A 677 -14.22 41.47 19.62
C LEU A 677 -13.14 41.94 18.66
N SER A 678 -12.88 41.18 17.59
CA SER A 678 -11.95 41.58 16.53
C SER A 678 -12.39 42.89 15.86
N THR A 679 -13.68 42.98 15.51
CA THR A 679 -14.28 44.19 14.94
C THR A 679 -14.21 45.37 15.90
N LEU A 680 -14.52 45.14 17.18
CA LEU A 680 -14.41 46.17 18.23
C LEU A 680 -12.98 46.67 18.37
N ALA A 681 -11.98 45.80 18.36
CA ALA A 681 -10.58 46.18 18.46
C ALA A 681 -10.12 47.02 17.26
N LEU A 682 -10.45 46.58 16.04
CA LEU A 682 -10.13 47.30 14.79
C LEU A 682 -10.80 48.68 14.73
N SER A 683 -12.03 48.81 15.25
CA SER A 683 -12.71 50.11 15.31
C SER A 683 -12.00 51.13 16.21
N ARG A 684 -11.19 50.65 17.18
CA ARG A 684 -10.49 51.51 18.15
C ARG A 684 -9.04 51.80 17.75
N ALA A 685 -8.34 50.88 17.10
CA ALA A 685 -6.96 51.08 16.67
C ALA A 685 -6.52 50.12 15.55
N HIS A 686 -5.59 50.57 14.71
CA HIS A 686 -4.95 49.78 13.64
C HIS A 686 -3.45 49.60 13.90
N SER A 687 -3.05 49.34 15.15
CA SER A 687 -1.64 49.05 15.44
C SER A 687 -1.25 47.67 14.88
N PRO A 688 0.04 47.43 14.58
CA PRO A 688 0.49 46.15 14.02
C PRO A 688 0.02 44.93 14.82
N MET A 689 0.05 44.99 16.16
CA MET A 689 -0.44 43.90 17.02
C MET A 689 -1.95 43.69 16.95
N VAL A 690 -2.75 44.76 16.86
CA VAL A 690 -4.22 44.61 16.72
C VAL A 690 -4.55 43.96 15.39
N LEU A 691 -3.90 44.41 14.32
CA LEU A 691 -4.07 43.87 12.97
C LEU A 691 -3.66 42.40 12.90
N GLU A 692 -2.52 42.03 13.48
CA GLU A 692 -2.03 40.64 13.51
C GLU A 692 -2.98 39.72 14.30
N ARG A 693 -3.50 40.16 15.44
CA ARG A 693 -4.46 39.36 16.23
C ARG A 693 -5.81 39.21 15.53
N ALA A 694 -6.29 40.27 14.88
CA ALA A 694 -7.46 40.19 14.03
C ALA A 694 -7.24 39.22 12.85
N ALA A 695 -6.04 39.23 12.24
CA ALA A 695 -5.67 38.32 11.17
C ALA A 695 -5.68 36.84 11.63
N ARG A 696 -5.27 36.55 12.88
CA ARG A 696 -5.38 35.21 13.48
C ARG A 696 -6.83 34.76 13.67
N VAL A 697 -7.74 35.68 14.01
CA VAL A 697 -9.18 35.38 14.08
C VAL A 697 -9.71 35.01 12.70
N CYS A 698 -9.38 35.80 11.66
CA CYS A 698 -9.73 35.46 10.27
C CYS A 698 -9.18 34.08 9.87
N ARG A 699 -7.93 33.76 10.23
CA ARG A 699 -7.32 32.45 9.89
C ARG A 699 -8.04 31.31 10.60
N GLY A 700 -8.41 31.50 11.87
CA GLY A 700 -9.21 30.54 12.64
C GLY A 700 -10.61 30.30 12.04
N ALA A 701 -11.20 31.33 11.43
CA ALA A 701 -12.44 31.24 10.66
C ALA A 701 -12.23 30.75 9.21
N ARG A 702 -10.99 30.45 8.80
CA ARG A 702 -10.57 30.11 7.42
C ARG A 702 -10.86 31.19 6.37
N ASP A 703 -10.97 32.43 6.79
CA ASP A 703 -10.97 33.60 5.91
C ASP A 703 -9.52 34.00 5.58
N PHE A 704 -8.85 33.18 4.75
CA PHE A 704 -7.48 33.44 4.34
C PHE A 704 -7.29 34.77 3.59
N PRO A 705 -8.20 35.18 2.68
CA PRO A 705 -8.12 36.51 2.05
C PRO A 705 -8.12 37.65 3.08
N GLY A 706 -9.02 37.61 4.06
CA GLY A 706 -9.05 38.59 5.15
C GLY A 706 -7.79 38.56 6.02
N THR A 707 -7.24 37.37 6.32
CA THR A 707 -5.95 37.25 7.02
C THR A 707 -4.81 37.91 6.25
N VAL A 708 -4.71 37.66 4.93
CA VAL A 708 -3.67 38.24 4.07
C VAL A 708 -3.76 39.77 4.04
N GLU A 709 -4.97 40.32 3.92
CA GLU A 709 -5.20 41.77 3.92
C GLU A 709 -4.73 42.42 5.23
N LEU A 710 -5.18 41.89 6.38
CA LEU A 710 -4.82 42.41 7.70
C LEU A 710 -3.32 42.30 7.98
N CYS A 711 -2.68 41.19 7.60
CA CYS A 711 -1.23 41.05 7.73
C CYS A 711 -0.47 42.06 6.86
N ARG A 712 -0.91 42.30 5.62
CA ARG A 712 -0.29 43.33 4.75
C ARG A 712 -0.44 44.74 5.35
N MET A 713 -1.60 45.06 5.93
CA MET A 713 -1.79 46.32 6.67
C MET A 713 -0.84 46.42 7.86
N ALA A 714 -0.66 45.35 8.63
CA ALA A 714 0.26 45.33 9.77
C ALA A 714 1.71 45.59 9.33
N LEU A 715 2.14 44.95 8.24
CA LEU A 715 3.49 45.10 7.67
C LEU A 715 3.71 46.43 6.97
N ALA A 716 2.66 47.10 6.50
CA ALA A 716 2.75 48.47 6.00
C ALA A 716 3.09 49.47 7.12
N VAL A 717 2.60 49.20 8.34
CA VAL A 717 2.91 50.02 9.53
C VAL A 717 4.25 49.62 10.16
N SER A 718 4.53 48.32 10.26
CA SER A 718 5.79 47.78 10.82
C SER A 718 6.37 46.70 9.90
N PRO A 719 7.26 47.07 8.96
CA PRO A 719 7.80 46.12 7.98
C PRO A 719 8.60 44.95 8.58
N PHE A 720 9.18 45.11 9.77
CA PHE A 720 9.99 44.07 10.41
C PHE A 720 9.21 43.22 11.41
N TYR A 721 7.87 43.30 11.43
CA TYR A 721 7.05 42.53 12.36
C TYR A 721 6.98 41.05 11.96
N SER A 722 7.83 40.23 12.57
CA SER A 722 8.04 38.81 12.28
C SER A 722 6.76 37.98 12.34
N GLU A 723 5.92 38.19 13.34
CA GLU A 723 4.74 37.40 13.61
C GLU A 723 3.67 37.61 12.53
N ALA A 724 3.44 38.87 12.14
CA ALA A 724 2.55 39.19 11.03
C ALA A 724 3.07 38.66 9.70
N ARG A 725 4.38 38.69 9.47
CA ARG A 725 5.00 38.16 8.24
C ARG A 725 4.95 36.64 8.17
N MET A 726 5.18 35.95 9.28
CA MET A 726 5.02 34.49 9.37
C MET A 726 3.57 34.09 9.14
N LEU A 727 2.61 34.78 9.77
CA LEU A 727 1.19 34.53 9.57
C LEU A 727 0.76 34.77 8.11
N LEU A 728 1.29 35.81 7.48
CA LEU A 728 1.09 36.07 6.04
C LEU A 728 1.63 34.92 5.18
N ALA A 729 2.88 34.50 5.41
CA ALA A 729 3.52 33.43 4.66
C ALA A 729 2.73 32.12 4.77
N ASN A 730 2.34 31.72 5.99
CA ASN A 730 1.53 30.54 6.23
C ASN A 730 0.15 30.63 5.58
N SER A 731 -0.50 31.79 5.62
CA SER A 731 -1.83 31.95 5.01
C SER A 731 -1.78 31.94 3.48
N LEU A 732 -0.73 32.51 2.88
CA LEU A 732 -0.47 32.41 1.44
C LEU A 732 -0.21 30.96 1.03
N TRP A 733 0.52 30.21 1.87
CA TRP A 733 0.75 28.78 1.68
C TRP A 733 -0.56 28.00 1.69
N ASP A 734 -1.40 28.19 2.72
CA ASP A 734 -2.70 27.53 2.87
C ASP A 734 -3.66 27.83 1.69
N MET A 735 -3.52 28.99 1.05
CA MET A 735 -4.26 29.36 -0.17
C MET A 735 -3.70 28.74 -1.46
N GLY A 736 -2.59 28.02 -1.40
CA GLY A 736 -1.87 27.51 -2.56
C GLY A 736 -1.06 28.55 -3.33
N ASN A 737 -0.91 29.77 -2.80
CA ASN A 737 -0.04 30.81 -3.37
C ASN A 737 1.41 30.63 -2.89
N THR A 738 2.02 29.54 -3.33
CA THR A 738 3.32 29.07 -2.86
C THR A 738 4.49 29.99 -3.21
N VAL A 739 4.42 30.69 -4.34
CA VAL A 739 5.45 31.64 -4.79
C VAL A 739 5.55 32.85 -3.87
N ASP A 740 4.41 33.46 -3.53
CA ASP A 740 4.38 34.60 -2.63
C ASP A 740 4.73 34.15 -1.20
N ALA A 741 4.24 32.99 -0.76
CA ALA A 741 4.60 32.40 0.54
C ALA A 741 6.12 32.20 0.68
N GLY A 742 6.76 31.58 -0.33
CA GLY A 742 8.22 31.39 -0.37
C GLY A 742 9.00 32.69 -0.38
N THR A 743 8.44 33.77 -0.94
CA THR A 743 9.04 35.10 -0.88
C THR A 743 9.00 35.67 0.54
N GLU A 744 7.89 35.51 1.26
CA GLU A 744 7.76 35.98 2.63
C GLU A 744 8.62 35.17 3.63
N TYR A 745 8.72 33.84 3.46
CA TYR A 745 9.64 33.02 4.25
C TYR A 745 11.11 33.43 4.06
N ARG A 746 11.54 33.69 2.82
CA ARG A 746 12.91 34.18 2.56
C ARG A 746 13.18 35.53 3.21
N ARG A 747 12.22 36.46 3.17
CA ARG A 747 12.36 37.77 3.84
C ARG A 747 12.55 37.65 5.34
N LEU A 748 11.89 36.68 5.98
CA LEU A 748 12.10 36.38 7.40
C LEU A 748 13.54 35.88 7.64
N GLN A 749 13.99 34.91 6.84
CA GLN A 749 15.33 34.35 6.96
C GLN A 749 16.43 35.40 6.72
N ASP A 750 16.28 36.24 5.70
CA ASP A 750 17.20 37.34 5.38
C ASP A 750 17.23 38.40 6.49
N GLY A 751 16.11 38.57 7.21
CA GLY A 751 15.98 39.43 8.38
C GLY A 751 16.59 38.86 9.66
N GLY A 752 17.21 37.68 9.62
CA GLY A 752 17.80 37.00 10.77
C GLY A 752 16.79 36.23 11.63
N PHE A 753 15.54 36.10 11.19
CA PHE A 753 14.53 35.31 11.89
C PHE A 753 14.78 33.81 11.66
N VAL A 754 14.85 33.03 12.74
CA VAL A 754 15.00 31.58 12.66
C VAL A 754 13.64 30.96 12.32
N LEU A 755 13.52 30.47 11.09
CA LEU A 755 12.30 29.81 10.64
C LEU A 755 12.08 28.50 11.42
N PRO A 756 10.84 28.18 11.81
CA PRO A 756 10.49 26.84 12.28
C PRO A 756 10.84 25.79 11.22
N ASP A 757 11.10 24.56 11.66
CA ASP A 757 11.52 23.46 10.79
C ASP A 757 10.55 23.25 9.61
N TYR A 758 9.24 23.24 9.86
CA TYR A 758 8.23 23.09 8.81
C TYR A 758 8.30 24.20 7.73
N ALA A 759 8.60 25.44 8.13
CA ALA A 759 8.69 26.56 7.19
C ALA A 759 10.00 26.49 6.37
N SER A 760 11.08 26.01 7.00
CA SER A 760 12.35 25.73 6.31
C SER A 760 12.19 24.59 5.29
N GLU A 761 11.47 23.54 5.64
CA GLU A 761 11.16 22.43 4.73
C GLU A 761 10.29 22.88 3.54
N ARG A 762 9.30 23.76 3.75
CA ARG A 762 8.51 24.36 2.66
C ARG A 762 9.38 25.13 1.68
N LEU A 763 10.34 25.92 2.16
CA LEU A 763 11.29 26.63 1.29
C LEU A 763 12.16 25.67 0.47
N LEU A 764 12.62 24.57 1.09
CA LEU A 764 13.39 23.54 0.41
C LEU A 764 12.55 22.88 -0.69
N LEU A 765 11.30 22.50 -0.38
CA LEU A 765 10.36 21.92 -1.33
C LEU A 765 10.15 22.84 -2.54
N LEU A 766 9.96 24.14 -2.35
CA LEU A 766 9.79 25.07 -3.47
C LEU A 766 10.99 25.09 -4.40
N ARG A 767 12.20 25.00 -3.85
CA ARG A 767 13.43 24.92 -4.64
C ARG A 767 13.50 23.60 -5.43
N GLU A 768 13.07 22.49 -4.84
CA GLU A 768 13.03 21.19 -5.51
C GLU A 768 11.98 21.13 -6.62
N LEU A 769 10.83 21.78 -6.42
CA LEU A 769 9.79 21.90 -7.45
C LEU A 769 10.25 22.74 -8.64
N GLU A 770 11.12 23.74 -8.43
CA GLU A 770 11.71 24.55 -9.49
C GLU A 770 12.83 23.82 -10.26
N ASN A 771 13.50 22.86 -9.61
CA ASN A 771 14.51 22.03 -10.24
C ASN A 771 13.86 21.08 -11.25
N ARG A 772 13.85 21.46 -12.52
CA ARG A 772 13.46 20.54 -13.59
C ARG A 772 14.48 19.42 -13.67
N TYR A 773 14.02 18.19 -13.48
CA TYR A 773 14.78 17.01 -13.87
C TYR A 773 15.02 17.09 -15.39
N THR A 774 16.19 17.57 -15.80
CA THR A 774 16.72 17.32 -17.14
C THR A 774 17.42 15.97 -17.06
N PRO A 775 16.99 14.96 -17.83
CA PRO A 775 17.74 13.70 -17.93
C PRO A 775 19.18 14.07 -18.26
N SER A 776 20.10 13.81 -17.34
CA SER A 776 21.51 13.99 -17.60
C SER A 776 21.88 13.11 -18.79
N GLY A 777 22.28 13.75 -19.88
CA GLY A 777 22.94 13.15 -21.03
C GLY A 777 22.45 11.77 -21.44
N GLY A 778 21.55 11.72 -22.42
CA GLY A 778 21.44 10.56 -23.30
C GLY A 778 22.75 10.35 -24.08
N GLU A 779 23.74 9.73 -23.44
CA GLU A 779 24.65 8.78 -24.05
C GLU A 779 24.16 7.41 -23.59
N GLY A 780 23.71 6.45 -24.39
CA GLY A 780 23.54 6.26 -25.81
C GLY A 780 23.11 4.80 -25.96
N THR A 781 22.32 4.53 -27.01
CA THR A 781 21.97 3.21 -27.60
C THR A 781 21.13 2.23 -26.79
#